data_AF-A0A660Y8W7-F1
#
_entry.id   AF-A0A660Y8W7-F1
#
_cell.length_a   1.000
_cell.length_b   1.000
_cell.length_c   1.000
_cell.angle_alpha   90.00
_cell.angle_beta   90.00
_cell.angle_gamma   90.00
#
_symmetry.space_group_name_H-M   'P 1'
#
loop_
_entity.id
_entity.type
_entity.pdbx_description
1 polymer ?
#
loop_
_entity_poly.entity_id
_entity_poly.type
_entity_poly.pdbx_seq_one_letter_code
_entity_poly.pdbx_strand_id
1 'polypeptide(L)'
;MFRATVIERPMVQRLRLTYEFPPYTRLGVQIAPENEGDIRALMGTNVRFEATANKALQKAQWVMADGRVADAEVDGRTIRTELVIKKTGSYHIALTDRKGIPNADPVEYEIVAMPDAFPDVEILEPGADTDLAENMLMPLLIEARDDFGISKMEVVFSRVGSEQTFRTEVGGQRSEDRGRRSEVSGRSDAPPLTTHQSPLTAHQTDFVWDLSSLDLLPEDRVQYHVEVWDNDTVSGPKRAQSATFLLRLPSMHEIFRELVEEQEEHVTGMEQMLEEEKQLREKVEETRRELLREKELGWERRKDMEAVLDRQEQIADQVQQLAEKTDEMVAELAKRNLAAEEMLAKLAQIRQLMEEMATPEMRAAMEAINRAMEEMDPEALRKALEEFEFSQEAFEQQLDRTLSLLKRLQLEQQMDAAVKMAEDLAKRQERINEAIEAGEDPKKLVGQEKQVERDVAPLSETLAGLNAAMEETEPGLSAALDSLRRDIEEQGLGEHIARMAQLLDSFASAQDKENQNASAGRMGKKIAGDLNALRSGLKSLQESLQQSGRDRVTKEMREMLRGLLYLSEHQEALGGITESTQRNRSALPGLALAQQGLLEGASRLADRLYQTAGETFFVTPNMGQALGEALKAMERATSGLVEKNAFGARQHQGKAMTALNHTAMLIRNALAELASSGSGLGFEEMMRQLEGLSAQQQGINQQTMPFGQGKKPGLSGQALMEQLAARQLAARKGLEELLKSMGNQGRGLGRLDRTVEEMRQVAEDLKHGRVDQKTIQRQQRILSRLLDAQRSLKKREYSRRREAERAQAFGVRRPGALPGDLGERERALREDLSKALKEGYSEEYQQLIRRYFEAIGRKNEK
;
A
#
# COMPACT_ATOMS: atom_id res chain seq x y z
N MET A 1 67.29 -85.06 8.95
CA MET A 1 67.01 -83.92 8.07
C MET A 1 65.52 -83.61 8.22
N PHE A 2 65.14 -82.50 8.86
CA PHE A 2 63.74 -82.11 9.01
C PHE A 2 63.32 -81.26 7.81
N ARG A 3 62.13 -81.52 7.26
CA ARG A 3 61.54 -80.74 6.17
C ARG A 3 60.48 -79.82 6.77
N ALA A 4 60.80 -78.53 6.88
CA ALA A 4 59.83 -77.52 7.28
C ALA A 4 59.14 -76.98 6.02
N THR A 5 57.81 -77.04 5.98
CA THR A 5 56.98 -76.39 4.94
C THR A 5 56.35 -75.14 5.54
N VAL A 6 56.69 -73.98 4.99
CA VAL A 6 56.04 -72.71 5.34
C VAL A 6 54.63 -72.72 4.75
N ILE A 7 53.62 -72.54 5.59
CA ILE A 7 52.23 -72.41 5.16
C ILE A 7 51.83 -70.96 5.38
N GLU A 8 51.56 -70.26 4.29
CA GLU A 8 50.99 -68.90 4.38
C GLU A 8 49.61 -68.96 5.04
N ARG A 9 49.26 -67.98 5.86
CA ARG A 9 47.91 -67.87 6.46
C ARG A 9 46.93 -67.20 5.50
N PRO A 10 45.62 -67.43 5.64
CA PRO A 10 44.63 -66.67 4.87
C PRO A 10 44.73 -65.17 5.20
N MET A 11 44.69 -64.31 4.19
CA MET A 11 44.63 -62.85 4.35
C MET A 11 43.74 -62.23 3.26
N VAL A 12 43.14 -61.08 3.55
CA VAL A 12 42.41 -60.27 2.57
C VAL A 12 43.43 -59.57 1.66
N GLN A 13 43.34 -59.79 0.34
CA GLN A 13 44.18 -59.13 -0.67
C GLN A 13 43.50 -57.92 -1.31
N ARG A 14 42.18 -58.01 -1.50
CA ARG A 14 41.36 -56.92 -2.04
C ARG A 14 40.10 -56.79 -1.22
N LEU A 15 39.72 -55.58 -0.86
CA LEU A 15 38.43 -55.26 -0.26
C LEU A 15 37.75 -54.16 -1.11
N ARG A 16 36.48 -54.37 -1.43
CA ARG A 16 35.65 -53.40 -2.15
C ARG A 16 34.36 -53.20 -1.37
N LEU A 17 34.06 -51.94 -1.08
CA LEU A 17 32.81 -51.53 -0.43
C LEU A 17 31.90 -50.87 -1.45
N THR A 18 30.63 -51.25 -1.44
CA THR A 18 29.57 -50.59 -2.21
C THR A 18 28.50 -50.09 -1.24
N TYR A 19 28.31 -48.79 -1.19
CA TYR A 19 27.32 -48.10 -0.37
C TYR A 19 26.02 -47.95 -1.15
N GLU A 20 24.94 -48.53 -0.63
CA GLU A 20 23.58 -48.31 -1.10
C GLU A 20 22.87 -47.42 -0.07
N PHE A 21 22.84 -46.10 -0.33
CA PHE A 21 22.22 -45.13 0.56
C PHE A 21 20.69 -45.29 0.62
N PRO A 22 20.05 -44.90 1.74
CA PRO A 22 18.60 -44.95 1.86
C PRO A 22 17.89 -44.22 0.69
N PRO A 23 16.78 -44.76 0.16
CA PRO A 23 16.12 -44.20 -1.03
C PRO A 23 15.73 -42.72 -0.93
N TYR A 24 15.40 -42.23 0.28
CA TYR A 24 14.98 -40.86 0.52
C TYR A 24 16.09 -39.83 0.22
N THR A 25 17.37 -40.22 0.39
CA THR A 25 18.55 -39.36 0.16
C THR A 25 18.83 -39.10 -1.33
N ARG A 26 18.32 -39.96 -2.23
CA ARG A 26 18.58 -39.92 -3.69
C ARG A 26 20.06 -39.93 -4.10
N LEU A 27 20.98 -40.29 -3.19
CA LEU A 27 22.43 -40.32 -3.44
C LEU A 27 22.88 -41.49 -4.33
N GLY A 28 21.99 -42.46 -4.59
CA GLY A 28 22.27 -43.64 -5.42
C GLY A 28 23.29 -44.59 -4.80
N VAL A 29 23.87 -45.46 -5.63
CA VAL A 29 24.90 -46.42 -5.21
C VAL A 29 26.29 -45.80 -5.41
N GLN A 30 27.14 -45.85 -4.39
CA GLN A 30 28.52 -45.35 -4.44
C GLN A 30 29.51 -46.47 -4.13
N ILE A 31 30.71 -46.41 -4.72
CA ILE A 31 31.73 -47.43 -4.56
C ILE A 31 32.95 -46.79 -3.92
N ALA A 32 33.43 -47.37 -2.82
CA ALA A 32 34.63 -46.88 -2.14
C ALA A 32 35.89 -47.13 -2.98
N PRO A 33 36.96 -46.35 -2.78
CA PRO A 33 38.32 -46.72 -3.16
C PRO A 33 38.68 -48.16 -2.75
N GLU A 34 39.50 -48.84 -3.56
CA GLU A 34 39.92 -50.21 -3.23
C GLU A 34 40.74 -50.25 -1.94
N ASN A 35 40.46 -51.26 -1.11
CA ASN A 35 41.11 -51.54 0.17
C ASN A 35 40.86 -50.54 1.30
N GLU A 36 39.86 -49.67 1.15
CA GLU A 36 39.33 -48.88 2.26
C GLU A 36 38.28 -49.73 3.00
N GLY A 37 38.54 -50.05 4.26
CA GLY A 37 37.63 -50.85 5.10
C GLY A 37 36.86 -50.05 6.14
N ASP A 38 37.30 -48.82 6.42
CA ASP A 38 36.57 -47.90 7.30
C ASP A 38 35.28 -47.42 6.61
N ILE A 39 34.19 -47.41 7.37
CA ILE A 39 32.86 -47.12 6.86
C ILE A 39 32.40 -45.80 7.46
N ARG A 40 32.05 -44.85 6.60
CA ARG A 40 31.45 -43.57 7.00
C ARG A 40 30.20 -43.33 6.17
N ALA A 41 29.04 -43.59 6.76
CA ALA A 41 27.78 -43.56 6.02
C ALA A 41 26.61 -43.13 6.91
N LEU A 42 25.54 -42.66 6.26
CA LEU A 42 24.28 -42.35 6.93
C LEU A 42 23.70 -43.62 7.56
N MET A 43 23.03 -43.48 8.70
CA MET A 43 22.26 -44.55 9.30
C MET A 43 21.26 -45.12 8.28
N GLY A 44 21.10 -46.45 8.24
CA GLY A 44 20.27 -47.17 7.29
C GLY A 44 20.94 -47.51 5.95
N THR A 45 22.15 -47.00 5.67
CA THR A 45 22.92 -47.37 4.47
C THR A 45 23.23 -48.86 4.48
N ASN A 46 22.95 -49.56 3.39
CA ASN A 46 23.37 -50.95 3.21
C ASN A 46 24.75 -50.97 2.54
N VAL A 47 25.74 -51.51 3.22
CA VAL A 47 27.10 -51.64 2.69
C VAL A 47 27.31 -53.08 2.25
N ARG A 48 27.55 -53.28 0.96
CA ARG A 48 27.93 -54.57 0.40
C ARG A 48 29.43 -54.69 0.34
N PHE A 49 29.93 -55.83 0.83
CA PHE A 49 31.35 -56.14 0.90
C PHE A 49 31.68 -57.20 -0.12
N GLU A 50 32.71 -56.94 -0.92
CA GLU A 50 33.34 -57.95 -1.76
C GLU A 50 34.83 -57.99 -1.46
N ALA A 51 35.29 -59.10 -0.90
CA ALA A 51 36.69 -59.29 -0.55
C ALA A 51 37.29 -60.49 -1.28
N THR A 52 38.56 -60.41 -1.69
CA THR A 52 39.31 -61.52 -2.28
C THR A 52 40.46 -61.91 -1.37
N ALA A 53 40.55 -63.19 -0.99
CA ALA A 53 41.62 -63.72 -0.17
C ALA A 53 42.82 -64.25 -0.98
N ASN A 54 43.99 -64.38 -0.32
CA ASN A 54 45.21 -64.95 -0.90
C ASN A 54 45.13 -66.48 -1.17
N LYS A 55 44.09 -67.17 -0.71
CA LYS A 55 43.85 -68.60 -0.91
C LYS A 55 42.37 -68.95 -0.76
N ALA A 56 42.01 -70.18 -1.14
CA ALA A 56 40.64 -70.66 -1.00
C ALA A 56 40.27 -70.87 0.47
N LEU A 57 39.08 -70.40 0.85
CA LEU A 57 38.61 -70.39 2.23
C LEU A 57 37.60 -71.51 2.50
N GLN A 58 37.51 -71.92 3.76
CA GLN A 58 36.43 -72.75 4.28
C GLN A 58 35.33 -71.91 4.91
N LYS A 59 35.73 -70.85 5.61
CA LYS A 59 34.82 -69.97 6.35
C LYS A 59 35.37 -68.55 6.36
N ALA A 60 34.48 -67.57 6.23
CA ALA A 60 34.76 -66.18 6.49
C ALA A 60 33.65 -65.62 7.38
N GLN A 61 34.02 -64.87 8.41
CA GLN A 61 33.10 -64.27 9.35
C GLN A 61 33.45 -62.81 9.57
N TRP A 62 32.43 -62.00 9.68
CA TRP A 62 32.51 -60.61 10.09
C TRP A 62 32.21 -60.54 11.58
N VAL A 63 33.21 -60.13 12.36
CA VAL A 63 33.13 -60.06 13.81
C VAL A 63 33.04 -58.60 14.21
N MET A 64 31.90 -58.21 14.77
CA MET A 64 31.66 -56.87 15.29
C MET A 64 32.23 -56.76 16.71
N ALA A 65 32.65 -55.56 17.12
CA ALA A 65 33.19 -55.32 18.46
C ALA A 65 32.21 -55.62 19.60
N ASP A 66 30.89 -55.59 19.33
CA ASP A 66 29.86 -55.98 20.31
C ASP A 66 29.62 -57.50 20.39
N GLY A 67 30.50 -58.30 19.78
CA GLY A 67 30.48 -59.76 19.82
C GLY A 67 29.50 -60.41 18.84
N ARG A 68 28.75 -59.63 18.05
CA ARG A 68 27.93 -60.16 16.96
C ARG A 68 28.82 -60.67 15.84
N VAL A 69 28.47 -61.84 15.30
CA VAL A 69 29.20 -62.47 14.20
C VAL A 69 28.24 -62.71 13.04
N ALA A 70 28.59 -62.24 11.85
CA ALA A 70 27.87 -62.52 10.61
C ALA A 70 28.71 -63.45 9.73
N ASP A 71 28.15 -64.59 9.34
CA ASP A 71 28.80 -65.48 8.36
C ASP A 71 28.76 -64.83 6.98
N ALA A 72 29.89 -64.86 6.27
CA ALA A 72 29.99 -64.36 4.91
C ALA A 72 29.88 -65.52 3.91
N GLU A 73 29.31 -65.23 2.74
CA GLU A 73 29.27 -66.17 1.62
C GLU A 73 30.69 -66.34 1.07
N VAL A 74 31.15 -67.57 0.93
CA VAL A 74 32.49 -67.90 0.43
C VAL A 74 32.38 -68.67 -0.88
N ASP A 75 32.86 -68.06 -1.97
CA ASP A 75 33.01 -68.70 -3.27
C ASP A 75 34.49 -68.79 -3.65
N GLY A 76 35.11 -69.92 -3.34
CA GLY A 76 36.54 -70.15 -3.56
C GLY A 76 37.40 -69.19 -2.74
N ARG A 77 37.85 -68.10 -3.37
CA ARG A 77 38.67 -67.01 -2.78
C ARG A 77 37.88 -65.74 -2.53
N THR A 78 36.67 -65.64 -3.05
CA THR A 78 35.82 -64.46 -2.96
C THR A 78 34.90 -64.58 -1.76
N ILE A 79 34.72 -63.48 -1.05
CA ILE A 79 33.89 -63.38 0.14
C ILE A 79 32.88 -62.27 -0.11
N ARG A 80 31.60 -62.54 0.16
CA ARG A 80 30.53 -61.54 0.08
C ARG A 80 29.71 -61.49 1.36
N THR A 81 29.38 -60.29 1.78
CA THR A 81 28.44 -60.06 2.87
C THR A 81 27.82 -58.67 2.75
N GLU A 82 26.81 -58.39 3.55
CA GLU A 82 26.14 -57.10 3.60
C GLU A 82 25.89 -56.69 5.05
N LEU A 83 25.96 -55.38 5.30
CA LEU A 83 25.74 -54.81 6.62
C LEU A 83 24.93 -53.52 6.50
N VAL A 84 23.82 -53.45 7.22
CA VAL A 84 23.07 -52.21 7.40
C VAL A 84 23.68 -51.41 8.55
N ILE A 85 24.10 -50.19 8.27
CA ILE A 85 24.70 -49.29 9.27
C ILE A 85 23.61 -48.79 10.22
N LYS A 86 23.73 -49.11 11.51
CA LYS A 86 22.75 -48.69 12.54
C LYS A 86 23.36 -47.88 13.68
N LYS A 87 24.64 -48.08 13.96
CA LYS A 87 25.37 -47.43 15.06
C LYS A 87 26.87 -47.45 14.75
N THR A 88 27.59 -46.52 15.36
CA THR A 88 29.05 -46.49 15.33
C THR A 88 29.64 -47.71 16.06
N GLY A 89 30.78 -48.21 15.60
CA GLY A 89 31.46 -49.37 16.17
C GLY A 89 32.70 -49.74 15.37
N SER A 90 33.23 -50.95 15.56
CA SER A 90 34.30 -51.51 14.74
C SER A 90 34.01 -52.96 14.37
N TYR A 91 34.67 -53.44 13.31
CA TYR A 91 34.59 -54.83 12.86
C TYR A 91 35.94 -55.33 12.36
N HIS A 92 36.12 -56.65 12.35
CA HIS A 92 37.23 -57.28 11.65
C HIS A 92 36.76 -58.53 10.89
N ILE A 93 37.56 -58.96 9.92
CA ILE A 93 37.26 -60.12 9.08
C ILE A 93 38.08 -61.32 9.57
N ALA A 94 37.40 -62.32 10.13
CA ALA A 94 37.98 -63.58 10.55
C ALA A 94 37.90 -64.59 9.40
N LEU A 95 39.05 -65.11 8.97
CA LEU A 95 39.16 -66.03 7.83
C LEU A 95 39.68 -67.38 8.30
N THR A 96 39.10 -68.48 7.81
CA THR A 96 39.59 -69.84 8.03
C THR A 96 39.82 -70.52 6.68
N ASP A 97 41.03 -71.04 6.45
CA ASP A 97 41.32 -71.79 5.23
C ASP A 97 40.76 -73.22 5.26
N ARG A 98 40.86 -73.97 4.14
CA ARG A 98 40.38 -75.36 4.04
C ARG A 98 41.10 -76.36 4.95
N LYS A 99 42.20 -75.96 5.60
CA LYS A 99 42.96 -76.77 6.55
C LYS A 99 42.66 -76.37 8.01
N GLY A 100 41.69 -75.49 8.24
CA GLY A 100 41.31 -75.02 9.57
C GLY A 100 42.26 -73.97 10.15
N ILE A 101 43.13 -73.36 9.34
CA ILE A 101 44.10 -72.36 9.81
C ILE A 101 43.45 -70.96 9.74
N PRO A 102 43.38 -70.22 10.87
CA PRO A 102 42.84 -68.86 10.88
C PRO A 102 43.83 -67.82 10.36
N ASN A 103 43.35 -66.64 9.99
CA ASN A 103 44.22 -65.49 9.76
C ASN A 103 44.91 -65.06 11.07
N ALA A 104 46.14 -64.56 10.97
CA ALA A 104 46.84 -63.92 12.09
C ALA A 104 46.50 -62.42 12.07
N ASP A 105 46.26 -61.84 13.24
CA ASP A 105 46.04 -60.40 13.47
C ASP A 105 45.09 -59.74 12.44
N PRO A 106 43.76 -60.02 12.53
CA PRO A 106 42.78 -59.40 11.66
C PRO A 106 42.85 -57.87 11.72
N VAL A 107 42.77 -57.21 10.56
CA VAL A 107 42.68 -55.74 10.50
C VAL A 107 41.32 -55.32 11.07
N GLU A 108 41.35 -54.41 12.03
CA GLU A 108 40.16 -53.79 12.62
C GLU A 108 39.83 -52.51 11.85
N TYR A 109 38.56 -52.38 11.47
CA TYR A 109 38.02 -51.26 10.71
C TYR A 109 36.95 -50.54 11.52
N GLU A 110 36.88 -49.22 11.37
CA GLU A 110 35.91 -48.38 12.06
C GLU A 110 34.61 -48.24 11.26
N ILE A 111 33.48 -48.18 11.95
CA ILE A 111 32.17 -47.82 11.40
C ILE A 111 31.73 -46.55 12.11
N VAL A 112 31.60 -45.46 11.36
CA VAL A 112 31.01 -44.20 11.82
C VAL A 112 29.63 -44.05 11.19
N ALA A 113 28.60 -44.17 12.03
CA ALA A 113 27.21 -43.99 11.61
C ALA A 113 26.82 -42.52 11.77
N MET A 114 26.56 -41.84 10.65
CA MET A 114 26.16 -40.42 10.65
C MET A 114 24.63 -40.32 10.73
N PRO A 115 24.07 -39.61 11.73
CA PRO A 115 22.64 -39.31 11.75
C PRO A 115 22.30 -38.25 10.70
N ASP A 116 21.07 -38.29 10.20
CA ASP A 116 20.53 -37.24 9.34
C ASP A 116 20.43 -35.88 10.07
N ALA A 117 20.49 -34.76 9.36
CA ALA A 117 20.29 -33.44 9.97
C ALA A 117 18.82 -33.25 10.38
N PHE A 118 18.53 -32.20 11.15
CA PHE A 118 17.14 -31.73 11.33
C PHE A 118 16.88 -30.64 10.28
N PRO A 119 15.64 -30.53 9.78
CA PRO A 119 15.27 -29.42 8.93
C PRO A 119 15.30 -28.08 9.69
N ASP A 120 15.31 -26.98 8.96
CA ASP A 120 15.21 -25.61 9.47
C ASP A 120 14.03 -24.88 8.79
N VAL A 121 13.34 -24.00 9.49
CA VAL A 121 12.17 -23.28 8.93
C VAL A 121 12.01 -21.87 9.49
N GLU A 122 11.72 -20.92 8.60
CA GLU A 122 11.52 -19.51 8.90
C GLU A 122 10.28 -18.96 8.16
N ILE A 123 9.56 -18.03 8.80
CA ILE A 123 8.50 -17.24 8.15
C ILE A 123 9.12 -15.90 7.78
N LEU A 124 9.33 -15.68 6.48
CA LEU A 124 9.96 -14.48 5.94
C LEU A 124 8.98 -13.30 5.86
N GLU A 125 7.72 -13.56 5.51
CA GLU A 125 6.65 -12.57 5.54
C GLU A 125 5.41 -13.16 6.24
N PRO A 126 4.79 -12.44 7.20
CA PRO A 126 5.18 -11.12 7.70
C PRO A 126 6.45 -11.14 8.58
N GLY A 127 6.83 -12.30 9.15
CA GLY A 127 8.03 -12.45 9.99
C GLY A 127 7.98 -11.65 11.30
N ALA A 128 6.80 -11.17 11.69
CA ALA A 128 6.54 -10.39 12.89
C ALA A 128 5.08 -10.55 13.33
N ASP A 129 4.76 -10.05 14.52
CA ASP A 129 3.37 -9.89 14.97
C ASP A 129 2.65 -8.89 14.04
N THR A 130 1.40 -9.17 13.68
CA THR A 130 0.68 -8.40 12.64
C THR A 130 -0.83 -8.42 12.88
N ASP A 131 -1.52 -7.38 12.42
CA ASP A 131 -2.98 -7.31 12.43
C ASP A 131 -3.59 -7.97 11.18
N LEU A 132 -4.69 -8.70 11.38
CA LEU A 132 -5.44 -9.39 10.35
C LEU A 132 -6.36 -8.41 9.62
N ALA A 133 -6.35 -8.45 8.28
CA ALA A 133 -7.29 -7.68 7.48
C ALA A 133 -8.73 -8.24 7.56
N GLU A 134 -9.73 -7.43 7.23
CA GLU A 134 -11.15 -7.78 7.30
C GLU A 134 -11.52 -9.00 6.43
N ASN A 135 -10.76 -9.26 5.36
CA ASN A 135 -10.97 -10.43 4.50
C ASN A 135 -10.53 -11.76 5.14
N MET A 136 -9.94 -11.72 6.35
CA MET A 136 -9.46 -12.90 7.10
C MET A 136 -8.38 -13.72 6.36
N LEU A 137 -7.70 -13.12 5.37
CA LEU A 137 -6.64 -13.75 4.61
C LEU A 137 -5.27 -13.25 5.08
N MET A 138 -4.39 -14.17 5.44
CA MET A 138 -3.00 -13.89 5.82
C MET A 138 -2.03 -14.52 4.82
N PRO A 139 -1.36 -13.73 3.95
CA PRO A 139 -0.29 -14.25 3.12
C PRO A 139 0.96 -14.56 3.98
N LEU A 140 1.51 -15.76 3.83
CA LEU A 140 2.73 -16.22 4.47
C LEU A 140 3.76 -16.57 3.40
N LEU A 141 4.97 -16.04 3.53
CA LEU A 141 6.14 -16.51 2.79
C LEU A 141 6.99 -17.36 3.74
N ILE A 142 7.09 -18.65 3.47
CA ILE A 142 7.75 -19.62 4.35
C ILE A 142 8.98 -20.17 3.63
N GLU A 143 10.12 -20.19 4.32
CA GLU A 143 11.33 -20.85 3.85
C GLU A 143 11.66 -22.06 4.73
N ALA A 144 11.78 -23.24 4.12
CA ALA A 144 12.23 -24.45 4.79
C ALA A 144 13.50 -24.99 4.14
N ARG A 145 14.46 -25.43 4.94
CA ARG A 145 15.78 -25.90 4.48
C ARG A 145 16.05 -27.29 5.04
N ASP A 146 16.48 -28.19 4.17
CA ASP A 146 16.88 -29.54 4.54
C ASP A 146 17.92 -30.10 3.56
N ASP A 147 18.73 -31.05 4.02
CA ASP A 147 19.81 -31.69 3.25
C ASP A 147 19.30 -32.76 2.27
N PHE A 148 18.16 -33.39 2.52
CA PHE A 148 17.58 -34.43 1.64
C PHE A 148 16.14 -34.19 1.20
N GLY A 149 15.40 -33.32 1.90
CA GLY A 149 14.13 -32.75 1.46
C GLY A 149 13.03 -32.77 2.53
N ILE A 150 12.06 -31.87 2.36
CA ILE A 150 10.89 -31.74 3.24
C ILE A 150 9.76 -32.67 2.78
N SER A 151 9.20 -33.44 3.70
CA SER A 151 8.05 -34.31 3.44
C SER A 151 6.71 -33.65 3.74
N LYS A 152 6.66 -32.75 4.73
CA LYS A 152 5.41 -32.13 5.20
C LYS A 152 5.67 -30.73 5.78
N MET A 153 4.72 -29.82 5.59
CA MET A 153 4.71 -28.48 6.18
C MET A 153 3.30 -28.13 6.67
N GLU A 154 3.17 -27.71 7.92
CA GLU A 154 1.90 -27.31 8.52
C GLU A 154 2.02 -25.95 9.23
N VAL A 155 1.02 -25.08 9.04
CA VAL A 155 0.77 -23.97 9.96
C VAL A 155 0.03 -24.52 11.17
N VAL A 156 0.61 -24.35 12.35
CA VAL A 156 0.02 -24.72 13.64
C VAL A 156 -0.40 -23.45 14.34
N PHE A 157 -1.64 -23.39 14.82
CA PHE A 157 -2.19 -22.17 15.41
C PHE A 157 -3.22 -22.45 16.49
N SER A 158 -3.37 -21.49 17.40
CA SER A 158 -4.41 -21.54 18.43
C SER A 158 -4.82 -20.12 18.81
N ARG A 159 -6.09 -19.95 19.23
CA ARG A 159 -6.51 -18.71 19.87
C ARG A 159 -5.80 -18.59 21.22
N VAL A 160 -5.26 -17.41 21.53
CA VAL A 160 -4.61 -17.14 22.81
C VAL A 160 -5.62 -17.35 23.93
N GLY A 161 -5.26 -18.18 24.92
CA GLY A 161 -6.16 -18.58 26.01
C GLY A 161 -7.04 -19.81 25.72
N SER A 162 -6.96 -20.40 24.53
CA SER A 162 -7.57 -21.69 24.20
C SER A 162 -6.55 -22.83 24.32
N GLU A 163 -6.96 -23.98 24.85
CA GLU A 163 -6.16 -25.22 24.80
C GLU A 163 -6.27 -25.92 23.43
N GLN A 164 -7.22 -25.50 22.58
CA GLN A 164 -7.46 -26.11 21.29
C GLN A 164 -6.47 -25.61 20.25
N THR A 165 -5.67 -26.53 19.70
CA THR A 165 -4.70 -26.25 18.63
C THR A 165 -5.23 -26.79 17.30
N PHE A 166 -5.10 -25.98 16.25
CA PHE A 166 -5.50 -26.29 14.89
C PHE A 166 -4.26 -26.41 14.00
N ARG A 167 -4.41 -27.11 12.88
CA ARG A 167 -3.34 -27.33 11.90
C ARG A 167 -3.87 -27.20 10.49
N THR A 168 -3.08 -26.61 9.60
CA THR A 168 -3.40 -26.50 8.16
C THR A 168 -2.15 -26.81 7.35
N GLU A 169 -2.29 -27.71 6.39
CA GLU A 169 -1.18 -28.14 5.54
C GLU A 169 -0.88 -27.10 4.45
N VAL A 170 0.40 -26.77 4.28
CA VAL A 170 0.89 -25.80 3.29
C VAL A 170 1.19 -26.54 2.00
N GLY A 171 0.55 -26.15 0.89
CA GLY A 171 0.80 -26.74 -0.44
C GLY A 171 -0.19 -27.83 -0.88
N GLY A 172 -1.18 -28.19 -0.05
CA GLY A 172 -2.31 -29.02 -0.48
C GLY A 172 -3.31 -28.19 -1.29
N GLN A 173 -3.45 -28.45 -2.59
CA GLN A 173 -4.62 -27.97 -3.33
C GLN A 173 -5.88 -28.49 -2.62
N ARG A 174 -6.58 -27.60 -1.90
CA ARG A 174 -7.97 -27.82 -1.47
C ARG A 174 -8.81 -27.93 -2.74
N SER A 175 -9.03 -29.16 -3.21
CA SER A 175 -10.22 -29.48 -3.99
C SER A 175 -11.41 -29.22 -3.07
N GLU A 176 -12.26 -28.29 -3.47
CA GLU A 176 -13.56 -28.06 -2.86
C GLU A 176 -14.35 -29.38 -2.83
N ASP A 177 -14.45 -30.00 -1.66
CA ASP A 177 -15.61 -30.84 -1.35
C ASP A 177 -15.95 -30.71 0.14
N ARG A 178 -16.96 -29.90 0.42
CA ARG A 178 -17.50 -29.72 1.77
C ARG A 178 -18.28 -30.99 2.14
N GLY A 179 -17.82 -31.63 3.20
CA GLY A 179 -18.71 -32.35 4.11
C GLY A 179 -18.41 -33.84 4.24
N ARG A 180 -17.50 -34.17 5.16
CA ARG A 180 -17.69 -35.26 6.14
C ARG A 180 -16.56 -35.26 7.14
N ARG A 181 -16.94 -35.28 8.43
CA ARG A 181 -16.12 -35.83 9.52
C ARG A 181 -15.45 -37.11 9.02
N SER A 182 -14.12 -37.18 9.07
CA SER A 182 -13.40 -38.42 8.87
C SER A 182 -12.39 -38.58 10.00
N GLU A 183 -12.82 -39.30 11.04
CA GLU A 183 -11.91 -40.17 11.79
C GLU A 183 -11.49 -41.28 10.82
N VAL A 184 -10.30 -41.18 10.22
CA VAL A 184 -9.63 -42.34 9.62
C VAL A 184 -8.13 -42.19 9.80
N SER A 185 -7.60 -42.98 10.72
CA SER A 185 -6.25 -43.53 10.66
C SER A 185 -6.03 -44.21 9.30
N GLY A 186 -5.24 -43.57 8.44
CA GLY A 186 -4.85 -44.09 7.14
C GLY A 186 -3.62 -43.34 6.64
N ARG A 187 -2.53 -44.07 6.41
CA ARG A 187 -1.28 -43.57 5.83
C ARG A 187 -1.58 -42.78 4.54
N SER A 188 -1.22 -41.50 4.51
CA SER A 188 -1.29 -40.64 3.34
C SER A 188 0.01 -40.78 2.54
N ASP A 189 -0.06 -41.48 1.40
CA ASP A 189 0.95 -41.40 0.35
C ASP A 189 0.65 -40.15 -0.51
N ALA A 190 1.16 -38.99 -0.08
CA ALA A 190 1.18 -37.78 -0.90
C ALA A 190 2.51 -37.71 -1.69
N PRO A 191 2.51 -37.29 -2.96
CA PRO A 191 3.74 -37.15 -3.73
C PRO A 191 4.58 -35.98 -3.19
N PRO A 192 5.90 -36.13 -3.03
CA PRO A 192 6.76 -35.06 -2.53
C PRO A 192 6.80 -33.89 -3.51
N LEU A 193 6.84 -32.67 -2.96
CA LEU A 193 7.08 -31.42 -3.69
C LEU A 193 8.47 -31.51 -4.36
N THR A 194 8.51 -31.75 -5.68
CA THR A 194 9.78 -31.89 -6.41
C THR A 194 10.03 -30.73 -7.36
N THR A 195 11.06 -29.94 -7.08
CA THR A 195 11.82 -29.18 -8.09
C THR A 195 13.25 -29.70 -8.11
N HIS A 196 13.72 -30.03 -9.31
CA HIS A 196 15.08 -30.49 -9.57
C HIS A 196 16.08 -29.34 -9.39
N GLN A 197 17.00 -29.43 -8.40
CA GLN A 197 18.42 -29.01 -8.48
C GLN A 197 19.10 -29.01 -7.09
N SER A 198 20.26 -29.69 -7.00
CA SER A 198 21.32 -29.63 -5.96
C SER A 198 20.98 -29.83 -4.46
N PRO A 199 21.90 -30.41 -3.65
CA PRO A 199 21.62 -30.94 -2.30
C PRO A 199 21.62 -29.88 -1.17
N LEU A 200 21.17 -28.66 -1.47
CA LEU A 200 20.91 -27.62 -0.47
C LEU A 200 19.53 -27.05 -0.80
N THR A 201 18.50 -27.75 -0.35
CA THR A 201 17.11 -27.54 -0.75
C THR A 201 16.47 -26.49 0.16
N ALA A 202 16.76 -25.22 -0.09
CA ALA A 202 15.93 -24.13 0.41
C ALA A 202 14.64 -24.09 -0.42
N HIS A 203 13.51 -24.39 0.22
CA HIS A 203 12.18 -24.36 -0.36
C HIS A 203 11.42 -23.15 0.16
N GLN A 204 11.19 -22.17 -0.72
CA GLN A 204 10.31 -21.05 -0.44
C GLN A 204 8.91 -21.34 -0.98
N THR A 205 7.88 -21.10 -0.17
CA THR A 205 6.47 -21.33 -0.52
C THR A 205 5.63 -20.13 -0.10
N ASP A 206 4.84 -19.61 -1.05
CA ASP A 206 3.78 -18.64 -0.81
C ASP A 206 2.50 -19.37 -0.39
N PHE A 207 1.91 -18.98 0.73
CA PHE A 207 0.69 -19.58 1.25
C PHE A 207 -0.29 -18.50 1.73
N VAL A 208 -1.48 -18.46 1.13
CA VAL A 208 -2.56 -17.59 1.62
C VAL A 208 -3.39 -18.37 2.62
N TRP A 209 -3.24 -18.03 3.90
CA TRP A 209 -3.96 -18.66 4.99
C TRP A 209 -5.33 -18.00 5.20
N ASP A 210 -6.41 -18.76 5.04
CA ASP A 210 -7.79 -18.32 5.31
C ASP A 210 -8.20 -18.66 6.75
N LEU A 211 -8.42 -17.61 7.56
CA LEU A 211 -8.81 -17.69 8.96
C LEU A 211 -10.33 -17.56 9.17
N SER A 212 -11.14 -17.45 8.12
CA SER A 212 -12.58 -17.21 8.21
C SER A 212 -13.33 -18.27 9.02
N SER A 213 -12.80 -19.50 9.12
CA SER A 213 -13.42 -20.59 9.86
C SER A 213 -13.20 -20.55 11.39
N LEU A 214 -12.40 -19.59 11.89
CA LEU A 214 -12.06 -19.52 13.32
C LEU A 214 -13.09 -18.75 14.16
N ASP A 215 -14.12 -18.18 13.54
CA ASP A 215 -15.14 -17.35 14.19
C ASP A 215 -14.49 -16.31 15.14
N LEU A 216 -13.41 -15.66 14.69
CA LEU A 216 -12.70 -14.67 15.50
C LEU A 216 -13.61 -13.48 15.79
N LEU A 217 -13.61 -13.05 17.03
CA LEU A 217 -14.17 -11.76 17.43
C LEU A 217 -13.08 -10.70 17.36
N PRO A 218 -13.42 -9.41 17.21
CA PRO A 218 -12.44 -8.34 17.37
C PRO A 218 -11.65 -8.47 18.67
N GLU A 219 -10.41 -8.00 18.63
CA GLU A 219 -9.38 -8.12 19.66
C GLU A 219 -8.87 -9.54 19.91
N ASP A 220 -9.45 -10.57 19.26
CA ASP A 220 -8.92 -11.91 19.35
C ASP A 220 -7.50 -12.00 18.81
N ARG A 221 -6.71 -12.80 19.50
CA ARG A 221 -5.31 -13.07 19.17
C ARG A 221 -5.16 -14.53 18.83
N VAL A 222 -4.51 -14.82 17.71
CA VAL A 222 -4.14 -16.14 17.24
C VAL A 222 -2.62 -16.22 17.28
N GLN A 223 -2.09 -17.14 18.07
CA GLN A 223 -0.67 -17.48 17.99
C GLN A 223 -0.49 -18.53 16.90
N TYR A 224 0.54 -18.39 16.07
CA TYR A 224 0.83 -19.32 14.99
C TYR A 224 2.33 -19.53 14.78
N HIS A 225 2.69 -20.71 14.31
CA HIS A 225 4.04 -21.07 13.86
C HIS A 225 3.95 -22.12 12.75
N VAL A 226 5.04 -22.33 12.03
CA VAL A 226 5.14 -23.39 11.02
C VAL A 226 5.93 -24.56 11.59
N GLU A 227 5.41 -25.77 11.42
CA GLU A 227 6.14 -27.02 11.65
C GLU A 227 6.48 -27.67 10.30
N VAL A 228 7.71 -28.15 10.15
CA VAL A 228 8.17 -28.91 8.98
C VAL A 228 8.72 -30.26 9.40
N TRP A 229 8.55 -31.25 8.52
CA TRP A 229 9.11 -32.58 8.68
C TRP A 229 10.03 -32.93 7.51
N ASP A 230 11.18 -33.52 7.80
CA ASP A 230 12.08 -34.08 6.78
C ASP A 230 11.51 -35.38 6.18
N ASN A 231 12.23 -35.98 5.24
CA ASN A 231 11.86 -37.24 4.60
C ASN A 231 12.63 -38.47 5.15
N ASP A 232 13.21 -38.40 6.36
CA ASP A 232 13.95 -39.51 6.99
C ASP A 232 12.99 -40.69 7.28
N THR A 233 13.15 -41.77 6.50
CA THR A 233 12.35 -43.00 6.65
C THR A 233 13.05 -44.06 7.51
N VAL A 234 14.30 -43.82 7.92
CA VAL A 234 15.14 -44.75 8.67
C VAL A 234 15.00 -44.49 10.17
N SER A 235 15.20 -43.26 10.61
CA SER A 235 15.04 -42.86 12.02
C SER A 235 13.60 -42.41 12.32
N GLY A 236 12.82 -42.16 11.26
CA GLY A 236 11.52 -41.52 11.30
C GLY A 236 11.63 -40.02 11.03
N PRO A 237 10.58 -39.39 10.46
CA PRO A 237 10.66 -37.99 10.07
C PRO A 237 10.95 -37.07 11.26
N LYS A 238 12.00 -36.26 11.16
CA LYS A 238 12.34 -35.28 12.20
C LYS A 238 11.59 -34.00 11.95
N ARG A 239 11.32 -33.28 13.05
CA ARG A 239 10.49 -32.08 13.06
C ARG A 239 11.29 -30.85 13.48
N ALA A 240 11.08 -29.75 12.76
CA ALA A 240 11.52 -28.41 13.15
C ALA A 240 10.34 -27.43 13.20
N GLN A 241 10.51 -26.34 13.94
CA GLN A 241 9.48 -25.34 14.20
C GLN A 241 10.07 -23.93 14.02
N SER A 242 9.29 -23.03 13.41
CA SER A 242 9.64 -21.62 13.27
C SER A 242 9.45 -20.84 14.58
N ALA A 243 9.86 -19.58 14.60
CA ALA A 243 9.38 -18.63 15.62
C ALA A 243 7.83 -18.60 15.63
N THR A 244 7.26 -18.39 16.82
CA THR A 244 5.83 -18.18 17.01
C THR A 244 5.51 -16.69 16.91
N PHE A 245 4.51 -16.35 16.11
CA PHE A 245 4.03 -14.99 15.91
C PHE A 245 2.59 -14.84 16.37
N LEU A 246 2.21 -13.59 16.65
CA LEU A 246 0.87 -13.21 17.04
C LEU A 246 0.15 -12.53 15.89
N LEU A 247 -1.04 -13.03 15.58
CA LEU A 247 -1.99 -12.41 14.66
C LEU A 247 -3.17 -11.89 15.46
N ARG A 248 -3.50 -10.61 15.33
CA ARG A 248 -4.63 -9.99 16.06
C ARG A 248 -5.69 -9.51 15.07
N LEU A 249 -6.96 -9.72 15.37
CA LEU A 249 -8.06 -9.10 14.61
C LEU A 249 -8.40 -7.75 15.25
N PRO A 250 -8.02 -6.60 14.67
CA PRO A 250 -8.40 -5.30 15.22
C PRO A 250 -9.91 -5.07 15.14
N SER A 251 -10.43 -4.20 16.01
CA SER A 251 -11.84 -3.77 15.91
C SER A 251 -12.01 -2.66 14.86
N MET A 252 -13.23 -2.51 14.32
CA MET A 252 -13.55 -1.40 13.41
C MET A 252 -13.27 -0.05 14.07
N HIS A 253 -13.49 0.06 15.38
CA HIS A 253 -13.18 1.26 16.14
C HIS A 253 -11.69 1.58 16.17
N GLU A 254 -10.84 0.60 16.48
CA GLU A 254 -9.39 0.83 16.51
C GLU A 254 -8.87 1.28 15.15
N ILE A 255 -9.33 0.65 14.07
CA ILE A 255 -8.96 1.02 12.70
C ILE A 255 -9.37 2.46 12.39
N PHE A 256 -10.60 2.86 12.72
CA PHE A 256 -11.06 4.22 12.43
C PHE A 256 -10.44 5.26 13.37
N ARG A 257 -10.18 4.91 14.63
CA ARG A 257 -9.55 5.82 15.60
C ARG A 257 -8.13 6.16 15.17
N GLU A 258 -7.30 5.16 14.84
CA GLU A 258 -5.93 5.38 14.35
C GLU A 258 -5.93 6.34 13.15
N LEU A 259 -6.86 6.11 12.22
CA LEU A 259 -7.01 6.94 11.03
C LEU A 259 -7.51 8.37 11.32
N VAL A 260 -8.44 8.54 12.27
CA VAL A 260 -8.94 9.85 12.69
C VAL A 260 -7.86 10.62 13.44
N GLU A 261 -7.10 9.97 14.32
CA GLU A 261 -5.98 10.58 15.07
C GLU A 261 -4.90 11.08 14.11
N GLU A 262 -4.50 10.26 13.11
CA GLU A 262 -3.53 10.67 12.09
C GLU A 262 -4.02 11.88 11.27
N GLN A 263 -5.31 11.93 10.92
CA GLN A 263 -5.92 13.07 10.24
C GLN A 263 -5.99 14.33 11.13
N GLU A 264 -6.29 14.18 12.42
CA GLU A 264 -6.30 15.31 13.38
C GLU A 264 -4.91 15.93 13.53
N GLU A 265 -3.85 15.12 13.53
CA GLU A 265 -2.48 15.63 13.52
C GLU A 265 -2.19 16.44 12.26
N HIS A 266 -2.65 15.98 11.10
CA HIS A 266 -2.51 16.69 9.82
C HIS A 266 -3.26 18.03 9.81
N VAL A 267 -4.50 18.05 10.30
CA VAL A 267 -5.30 19.28 10.43
C VAL A 267 -4.62 20.27 11.38
N THR A 268 -4.21 19.81 12.57
CA THR A 268 -3.55 20.64 13.58
C THR A 268 -2.23 21.21 13.06
N GLY A 269 -1.43 20.40 12.36
CA GLY A 269 -0.20 20.85 11.73
C GLY A 269 -0.45 21.97 10.71
N MET A 270 -1.49 21.84 9.89
CA MET A 270 -1.81 22.84 8.88
C MET A 270 -2.44 24.11 9.47
N GLU A 271 -3.18 24.02 10.58
CA GLU A 271 -3.61 25.19 11.35
C GLU A 271 -2.43 26.00 11.89
N GLN A 272 -1.41 25.32 12.43
CA GLN A 272 -0.19 25.97 12.90
C GLN A 272 0.53 26.67 11.75
N MET A 273 0.68 25.99 10.61
CA MET A 273 1.29 26.58 9.42
C MET A 273 0.54 27.82 8.94
N LEU A 274 -0.81 27.78 8.92
CA LEU A 274 -1.65 28.91 8.53
C LEU A 274 -1.52 30.10 9.49
N GLU A 275 -1.43 29.85 10.79
CA GLU A 275 -1.24 30.91 11.79
C GLU A 275 0.16 31.53 11.68
N GLU A 276 1.19 30.71 11.45
CA GLU A 276 2.55 31.20 11.20
C GLU A 276 2.64 32.02 9.92
N GLU A 277 1.94 31.59 8.87
CA GLU A 277 1.79 32.33 7.62
C GLU A 277 1.29 33.76 7.91
N LYS A 278 0.15 33.89 8.60
CA LYS A 278 -0.45 35.19 8.93
C LYS A 278 0.52 36.10 9.67
N GLN A 279 1.30 35.55 10.60
CA GLN A 279 2.32 36.28 11.34
C GLN A 279 3.49 36.74 10.44
N LEU A 280 3.90 35.91 9.46
CA LEU A 280 4.87 36.34 8.45
C LEU A 280 4.30 37.47 7.60
N ARG A 281 3.03 37.41 7.21
CA ARG A 281 2.38 38.47 6.42
C ARG A 281 2.45 39.81 7.11
N GLU A 282 2.08 39.83 8.39
CA GLU A 282 2.07 41.04 9.20
C GLU A 282 3.48 41.66 9.31
N LYS A 283 4.52 40.82 9.45
CA LYS A 283 5.92 41.27 9.47
C LYS A 283 6.40 41.82 8.13
N VAL A 284 6.03 41.18 7.02
CA VAL A 284 6.33 41.68 5.67
C VAL A 284 5.68 43.05 5.46
N GLU A 285 4.41 43.18 5.84
CA GLU A 285 3.64 44.41 5.74
C GLU A 285 4.17 45.55 6.61
N GLU A 286 4.61 45.22 7.83
CA GLU A 286 5.31 46.17 8.70
C GLU A 286 6.61 46.64 8.05
N THR A 287 7.46 45.71 7.61
CA THR A 287 8.76 46.01 6.98
C THR A 287 8.59 46.88 5.73
N ARG A 288 7.60 46.57 4.88
CA ARG A 288 7.28 47.36 3.68
C ARG A 288 6.83 48.77 4.03
N ARG A 289 5.98 48.95 5.05
CA ARG A 289 5.53 50.28 5.50
C ARG A 289 6.67 51.10 6.10
N GLU A 290 7.62 50.48 6.75
CA GLU A 290 8.81 51.15 7.30
C GLU A 290 9.81 51.58 6.22
N LEU A 291 10.01 50.76 5.17
CA LEU A 291 10.81 51.12 3.99
C LEU A 291 10.26 52.34 3.24
N LEU A 292 8.95 52.63 3.34
CA LEU A 292 8.38 53.87 2.81
C LEU A 292 8.77 55.11 3.63
N ARG A 293 9.16 54.93 4.91
CA ARG A 293 9.51 56.02 5.83
C ARG A 293 11.02 56.26 5.91
N GLU A 294 11.82 55.19 5.87
CA GLU A 294 13.27 55.25 5.99
C GLU A 294 13.97 54.88 4.68
N LYS A 295 14.99 55.67 4.29
CA LYS A 295 15.71 55.50 3.01
C LYS A 295 16.87 54.51 3.06
N GLU A 296 17.23 53.98 4.24
CA GLU A 296 18.37 53.08 4.42
C GLU A 296 17.96 51.76 5.09
N LEU A 297 18.54 50.67 4.60
CA LEU A 297 18.42 49.34 5.21
C LEU A 297 19.46 49.14 6.31
N GLY A 298 19.00 49.21 7.57
CA GLY A 298 19.77 48.78 8.73
C GLY A 298 20.12 47.29 8.69
N TRP A 299 21.18 46.89 9.42
CA TRP A 299 21.60 45.49 9.54
C TRP A 299 20.54 44.62 10.23
N GLU A 300 19.86 45.15 11.24
CA GLU A 300 18.78 44.49 11.98
C GLU A 300 17.65 44.03 11.04
N ARG A 301 17.19 44.93 10.15
CA ARG A 301 16.11 44.66 9.19
C ARG A 301 16.45 43.59 8.14
N ARG A 302 17.72 43.54 7.72
CA ARG A 302 18.19 42.46 6.83
C ARG A 302 18.06 41.11 7.51
N LYS A 303 18.42 41.04 8.79
CA LYS A 303 18.32 39.82 9.57
C LYS A 303 16.86 39.42 9.82
N ASP A 304 15.97 40.38 10.04
CA ASP A 304 14.54 40.11 10.19
C ASP A 304 13.93 39.54 8.91
N MET A 305 14.33 40.09 7.74
CA MET A 305 13.87 39.59 6.45
C MET A 305 14.45 38.22 6.11
N GLU A 306 15.73 37.97 6.43
CA GLU A 306 16.34 36.64 6.32
C GLU A 306 15.56 35.61 7.16
N ALA A 307 15.17 35.96 8.39
CA ALA A 307 14.34 35.09 9.23
C ALA A 307 12.92 34.85 8.66
N VAL A 308 12.33 35.84 7.98
CA VAL A 308 11.04 35.69 7.28
C VAL A 308 11.17 34.71 6.12
N LEU A 309 12.21 34.86 5.29
CA LEU A 309 12.46 33.96 4.16
C LEU A 309 12.75 32.53 4.62
N ASP A 310 13.60 32.35 5.63
CA ASP A 310 13.89 31.05 6.22
C ASP A 310 12.62 30.38 6.76
N ARG A 311 11.74 31.15 7.42
CA ARG A 311 10.48 30.60 7.94
C ARG A 311 9.51 30.24 6.82
N GLN A 312 9.44 31.04 5.75
CA GLN A 312 8.65 30.72 4.57
C GLN A 312 9.10 29.40 3.92
N GLU A 313 10.41 29.17 3.82
CA GLU A 313 10.97 27.92 3.30
C GLU A 313 10.62 26.73 4.21
N GLN A 314 10.71 26.89 5.53
CA GLN A 314 10.31 25.86 6.49
C GLN A 314 8.82 25.48 6.36
N ILE A 315 7.92 26.46 6.23
CA ILE A 315 6.49 26.19 6.04
C ILE A 315 6.27 25.44 4.71
N ALA A 316 6.95 25.84 3.63
CA ALA A 316 6.86 25.15 2.36
C ALA A 316 7.33 23.68 2.43
N ASP A 317 8.43 23.41 3.15
CA ASP A 317 8.93 22.06 3.40
C ASP A 317 7.95 21.23 4.25
N GLN A 318 7.32 21.84 5.25
CA GLN A 318 6.31 21.18 6.07
C GLN A 318 5.06 20.80 5.26
N VAL A 319 4.60 21.68 4.36
CA VAL A 319 3.50 21.37 3.42
C VAL A 319 3.87 20.20 2.51
N GLN A 320 5.11 20.16 2.01
CA GLN A 320 5.59 19.06 1.18
C GLN A 320 5.64 17.73 1.95
N GLN A 321 6.14 17.74 3.19
CA GLN A 321 6.13 16.55 4.06
C GLN A 321 4.71 16.08 4.36
N LEU A 322 3.78 17.00 4.56
CA LEU A 322 2.36 16.66 4.77
C LEU A 322 1.74 16.02 3.53
N ALA A 323 2.09 16.51 2.34
CA ALA A 323 1.66 15.92 1.07
C ALA A 323 2.19 14.48 0.91
N GLU A 324 3.45 14.22 1.29
CA GLU A 324 4.07 12.89 1.26
C GLU A 324 3.40 11.93 2.26
N LYS A 325 3.18 12.36 3.50
CA LYS A 325 2.43 11.58 4.50
C LYS A 325 1.01 11.25 4.04
N THR A 326 0.35 12.21 3.38
CA THR A 326 -0.98 11.98 2.80
C THR A 326 -0.93 10.90 1.70
N ASP A 327 0.12 10.84 0.90
CA ASP A 327 0.34 9.78 -0.10
C ASP A 327 0.55 8.40 0.55
N GLU A 328 1.33 8.34 1.62
CA GLU A 328 1.55 7.11 2.40
C GLU A 328 0.23 6.58 2.99
N MET A 329 -0.55 7.47 3.62
CA MET A 329 -1.85 7.14 4.17
C MET A 329 -2.84 6.65 3.08
N VAL A 330 -2.89 7.32 1.93
CA VAL A 330 -3.71 6.87 0.78
C VAL A 330 -3.31 5.46 0.33
N ALA A 331 -2.01 5.17 0.29
CA ALA A 331 -1.52 3.85 -0.08
C ALA A 331 -1.88 2.77 0.96
N GLU A 332 -1.81 3.09 2.26
CA GLU A 332 -2.21 2.18 3.33
C GLU A 332 -3.72 1.87 3.30
N LEU A 333 -4.55 2.91 3.17
CA LEU A 333 -6.00 2.78 3.11
C LEU A 333 -6.46 1.95 1.91
N ALA A 334 -5.83 2.17 0.76
CA ALA A 334 -6.08 1.39 -0.45
C ALA A 334 -5.66 -0.08 -0.27
N LYS A 335 -4.46 -0.34 0.26
CA LYS A 335 -3.94 -1.71 0.48
C LYS A 335 -4.85 -2.53 1.41
N ARG A 336 -5.46 -1.88 2.39
CA ARG A 336 -6.36 -2.52 3.37
C ARG A 336 -7.83 -2.56 2.94
N ASN A 337 -8.20 -1.99 1.78
CA ASN A 337 -9.59 -1.82 1.30
C ASN A 337 -10.51 -1.10 2.31
N LEU A 338 -9.97 -0.18 3.11
CA LEU A 338 -10.71 0.45 4.23
C LEU A 338 -11.48 1.72 3.80
N ALA A 339 -11.12 2.32 2.67
CA ALA A 339 -11.70 3.56 2.17
C ALA A 339 -12.45 3.37 0.84
N ALA A 340 -13.50 4.15 0.63
CA ALA A 340 -14.19 4.21 -0.66
C ALA A 340 -13.31 4.89 -1.73
N GLU A 341 -13.47 4.50 -3.00
CA GLU A 341 -12.71 5.06 -4.13
C GLU A 341 -12.86 6.59 -4.21
N GLU A 342 -14.03 7.12 -3.85
CA GLU A 342 -14.30 8.56 -3.79
C GLU A 342 -13.43 9.29 -2.73
N MET A 343 -13.23 8.67 -1.56
CA MET A 343 -12.41 9.23 -0.47
C MET A 343 -10.93 9.31 -0.87
N LEU A 344 -10.42 8.22 -1.46
CA LEU A 344 -9.04 8.17 -1.98
C LEU A 344 -8.80 9.25 -3.06
N ALA A 345 -9.80 9.48 -3.93
CA ALA A 345 -9.72 10.53 -4.94
C ALA A 345 -9.70 11.94 -4.34
N LYS A 346 -10.47 12.21 -3.28
CA LYS A 346 -10.47 13.50 -2.58
C LYS A 346 -9.12 13.77 -1.90
N LEU A 347 -8.56 12.77 -1.21
CA LEU A 347 -7.23 12.86 -0.60
C LEU A 347 -6.14 13.16 -1.64
N ALA A 348 -6.20 12.50 -2.79
CA ALA A 348 -5.27 12.75 -3.89
C ALA A 348 -5.38 14.19 -4.44
N GLN A 349 -6.57 14.78 -4.45
CA GLN A 349 -6.78 16.18 -4.83
C GLN A 349 -6.25 17.15 -3.76
N ILE A 350 -6.50 16.89 -2.47
CA ILE A 350 -5.93 17.69 -1.37
C ILE A 350 -4.41 17.72 -1.46
N ARG A 351 -3.79 16.55 -1.66
CA ARG A 351 -2.35 16.44 -1.89
C ARG A 351 -1.88 17.25 -3.09
N GLN A 352 -2.63 17.25 -4.19
CA GLN A 352 -2.29 18.08 -5.35
C GLN A 352 -2.38 19.57 -5.02
N LEU A 353 -3.37 20.00 -4.24
CA LEU A 353 -3.44 21.38 -3.79
C LEU A 353 -2.20 21.75 -2.99
N MET A 354 -1.72 20.86 -2.10
CA MET A 354 -0.47 21.03 -1.34
C MET A 354 0.78 21.16 -2.23
N GLU A 355 0.92 20.31 -3.25
CA GLU A 355 2.04 20.37 -4.20
C GLU A 355 2.04 21.67 -5.04
N GLU A 356 0.86 22.22 -5.32
CA GLU A 356 0.68 23.40 -6.16
C GLU A 356 0.87 24.73 -5.41
N MET A 357 1.02 24.70 -4.08
CA MET A 357 1.18 25.90 -3.24
C MET A 357 2.57 26.53 -3.39
N ALA A 358 3.60 25.71 -3.54
CA ALA A 358 4.98 26.17 -3.71
C ALA A 358 5.23 26.66 -5.15
N THR A 359 4.72 27.84 -5.46
CA THR A 359 4.74 28.40 -6.82
C THR A 359 6.14 28.88 -7.26
N PRO A 360 6.47 28.80 -8.56
CA PRO A 360 7.68 29.43 -9.13
C PRO A 360 7.75 30.94 -8.86
N GLU A 361 6.60 31.61 -8.83
CA GLU A 361 6.45 33.03 -8.53
C GLU A 361 6.94 33.36 -7.13
N MET A 362 6.56 32.57 -6.12
CA MET A 362 7.03 32.73 -4.74
C MET A 362 8.55 32.60 -4.66
N ARG A 363 9.14 31.58 -5.29
CA ARG A 363 10.61 31.40 -5.33
C ARG A 363 11.32 32.57 -5.99
N ALA A 364 10.79 33.07 -7.10
CA ALA A 364 11.35 34.22 -7.79
C ALA A 364 11.29 35.50 -6.94
N ALA A 365 10.22 35.69 -6.16
CA ALA A 365 10.08 36.81 -5.24
C ALA A 365 11.11 36.72 -4.09
N MET A 366 11.29 35.54 -3.49
CA MET A 366 12.34 35.31 -2.46
C MET A 366 13.75 35.58 -2.99
N GLU A 367 14.07 35.10 -4.20
CA GLU A 367 15.36 35.39 -4.87
C GLU A 367 15.55 36.89 -5.17
N ALA A 368 14.47 37.60 -5.51
CA ALA A 368 14.50 39.02 -5.74
C ALA A 368 14.76 39.81 -4.44
N ILE A 369 14.16 39.38 -3.32
CA ILE A 369 14.42 39.97 -2.00
C ILE A 369 15.89 39.77 -1.61
N ASN A 370 16.41 38.54 -1.73
CA ASN A 370 17.82 38.23 -1.42
C ASN A 370 18.79 39.11 -2.21
N ARG A 371 18.61 39.21 -3.53
CA ARG A 371 19.45 40.08 -4.38
C ARG A 371 19.36 41.55 -3.99
N ALA A 372 18.16 42.05 -3.73
CA ALA A 372 17.97 43.45 -3.35
C ALA A 372 18.63 43.78 -2.00
N MET A 373 18.65 42.84 -1.05
CA MET A 373 19.34 42.98 0.24
C MET A 373 20.87 42.96 0.09
N GLU A 374 21.40 42.15 -0.81
CA GLU A 374 22.84 42.09 -1.14
C GLU A 374 23.31 43.38 -1.84
N GLU A 375 22.56 43.84 -2.83
CA GLU A 375 22.86 45.04 -3.62
C GLU A 375 22.58 46.35 -2.84
N MET A 376 21.91 46.24 -1.68
CA MET A 376 21.48 47.37 -0.85
C MET A 376 20.64 48.39 -1.63
N ASP A 377 19.77 47.92 -2.53
CA ASP A 377 18.85 48.74 -3.31
C ASP A 377 17.46 48.77 -2.65
N PRO A 378 17.07 49.88 -1.99
CA PRO A 378 15.78 49.98 -1.30
C PRO A 378 14.58 49.94 -2.25
N GLU A 379 14.74 50.40 -3.50
CA GLU A 379 13.63 50.46 -4.46
C GLU A 379 13.41 49.09 -5.10
N ALA A 380 14.49 48.36 -5.40
CA ALA A 380 14.40 46.96 -5.80
C ALA A 380 13.81 46.09 -4.69
N LEU A 381 14.21 46.30 -3.43
CA LEU A 381 13.66 45.57 -2.29
C LEU A 381 12.17 45.87 -2.11
N ARG A 382 11.77 47.15 -2.19
CA ARG A 382 10.36 47.56 -2.10
C ARG A 382 9.49 46.82 -3.11
N LYS A 383 9.95 46.73 -4.36
CA LYS A 383 9.24 46.02 -5.42
C LYS A 383 9.22 44.50 -5.20
N ALA A 384 10.33 43.93 -4.73
CA ALA A 384 10.41 42.50 -4.43
C ALA A 384 9.49 42.11 -3.25
N LEU A 385 9.40 42.95 -2.22
CA LEU A 385 8.49 42.75 -1.08
C LEU A 385 7.02 42.86 -1.50
N GLU A 386 6.68 43.77 -2.41
CA GLU A 386 5.33 43.86 -2.99
C GLU A 386 4.98 42.57 -3.75
N GLU A 387 5.86 42.06 -4.61
CA GLU A 387 5.64 40.80 -5.32
C GLU A 387 5.58 39.57 -4.37
N PHE A 388 6.36 39.59 -3.29
CA PHE A 388 6.34 38.57 -2.25
C PHE A 388 5.04 38.60 -1.45
N GLU A 389 4.58 39.77 -1.00
CA GLU A 389 3.30 39.96 -0.29
C GLU A 389 2.12 39.38 -1.09
N PHE A 390 2.05 39.64 -2.41
CA PHE A 390 1.02 39.05 -3.27
C PHE A 390 1.12 37.52 -3.36
N SER A 391 2.34 36.98 -3.41
CA SER A 391 2.57 35.53 -3.49
C SER A 391 2.23 34.85 -2.16
N GLN A 392 2.50 35.54 -1.06
CA GLN A 392 2.26 35.14 0.32
C GLN A 392 0.76 35.09 0.62
N GLU A 393 0.00 36.13 0.23
CA GLU A 393 -1.46 36.12 0.33
C GLU A 393 -2.08 34.97 -0.46
N ALA A 394 -1.58 34.68 -1.67
CA ALA A 394 -2.05 33.55 -2.46
C ALA A 394 -1.73 32.20 -1.79
N PHE A 395 -0.57 32.07 -1.15
CA PHE A 395 -0.17 30.89 -0.40
C PHE A 395 -1.05 30.68 0.84
N GLU A 396 -1.29 31.73 1.63
CA GLU A 396 -2.21 31.72 2.77
C GLU A 396 -3.62 31.29 2.36
N GLN A 397 -4.17 31.88 1.29
CA GLN A 397 -5.50 31.53 0.77
C GLN A 397 -5.58 30.08 0.31
N GLN A 398 -4.52 29.55 -0.30
CA GLN A 398 -4.46 28.13 -0.66
C GLN A 398 -4.37 27.24 0.59
N LEU A 399 -3.66 27.65 1.65
CA LEU A 399 -3.55 26.89 2.92
C LEU A 399 -4.90 26.81 3.60
N ASP A 400 -5.56 27.96 3.79
CA ASP A 400 -6.89 28.05 4.39
C ASP A 400 -7.92 27.23 3.62
N ARG A 401 -7.89 27.31 2.29
CA ARG A 401 -8.72 26.47 1.41
C ARG A 401 -8.47 24.99 1.63
N THR A 402 -7.21 24.57 1.60
CA THR A 402 -6.84 23.15 1.69
C THR A 402 -7.20 22.60 3.06
N LEU A 403 -7.03 23.40 4.12
CA LEU A 403 -7.42 23.09 5.48
C LEU A 403 -8.93 22.91 5.61
N SER A 404 -9.70 23.84 5.02
CA SER A 404 -11.16 23.76 5.01
C SER A 404 -11.67 22.50 4.31
N LEU A 405 -11.04 22.12 3.19
CA LEU A 405 -11.36 20.89 2.48
C LEU A 405 -10.99 19.63 3.29
N LEU A 406 -9.85 19.66 3.99
CA LEU A 406 -9.40 18.56 4.84
C LEU A 406 -10.34 18.35 6.04
N LYS A 407 -10.75 19.43 6.74
CA LYS A 407 -11.74 19.37 7.83
C LYS A 407 -13.09 18.82 7.37
N ARG A 408 -13.56 19.25 6.20
CA ARG A 408 -14.79 18.70 5.60
C ARG A 408 -14.66 17.22 5.28
N LEU A 409 -13.52 16.81 4.75
CA LEU A 409 -13.25 15.41 4.46
C LEU A 409 -13.20 14.56 5.72
N GLN A 410 -12.58 15.06 6.78
CA GLN A 410 -12.56 14.44 8.10
C GLN A 410 -13.99 14.28 8.67
N LEU A 411 -14.83 15.31 8.53
CA LEU A 411 -16.24 15.23 8.92
C LEU A 411 -17.00 14.14 8.15
N GLU A 412 -16.82 14.07 6.82
CA GLU A 412 -17.42 13.02 5.98
C GLU A 412 -16.95 11.62 6.40
N GLN A 413 -15.66 11.48 6.70
CA GLN A 413 -15.06 10.22 7.11
C GLN A 413 -15.54 9.76 8.49
N GLN A 414 -15.62 10.66 9.47
CA GLN A 414 -16.16 10.37 10.80
C GLN A 414 -17.64 9.98 10.71
N MET A 415 -18.41 10.59 9.81
CA MET A 415 -19.78 10.20 9.52
C MET A 415 -19.85 8.77 8.96
N ASP A 416 -19.02 8.47 7.95
CA ASP A 416 -18.92 7.12 7.38
C ASP A 416 -18.51 6.07 8.42
N ALA A 417 -17.55 6.40 9.29
CA ALA A 417 -17.13 5.55 10.39
C ALA A 417 -18.29 5.27 11.35
N ALA A 418 -19.02 6.31 11.78
CA ALA A 418 -20.19 6.16 12.65
C ALA A 418 -21.30 5.31 12.01
N VAL A 419 -21.59 5.51 10.71
CA VAL A 419 -22.56 4.69 9.95
C VAL A 419 -22.12 3.22 9.92
N LYS A 420 -20.85 2.96 9.57
CA LYS A 420 -20.30 1.59 9.48
C LYS A 420 -20.26 0.90 10.84
N MET A 421 -19.88 1.60 11.90
CA MET A 421 -19.91 1.08 13.27
C MET A 421 -21.35 0.73 13.70
N ALA A 422 -22.31 1.63 13.47
CA ALA A 422 -23.72 1.36 13.77
C ALA A 422 -24.28 0.17 12.95
N GLU A 423 -23.86 0.04 11.68
CA GLU A 423 -24.25 -1.08 10.82
C GLU A 423 -23.65 -2.42 11.28
N ASP A 424 -22.37 -2.44 11.67
CA ASP A 424 -21.71 -3.63 12.19
C ASP A 424 -22.35 -4.09 13.51
N LEU A 425 -22.58 -3.15 14.45
CA LEU A 425 -23.30 -3.44 15.69
C LEU A 425 -24.70 -4.00 15.43
N ALA A 426 -25.46 -3.39 14.50
CA ALA A 426 -26.79 -3.86 14.14
C ALA A 426 -26.75 -5.30 13.58
N LYS A 427 -25.82 -5.59 12.66
CA LYS A 427 -25.64 -6.92 12.07
C LYS A 427 -25.24 -7.97 13.11
N ARG A 428 -24.34 -7.62 14.04
CA ARG A 428 -23.94 -8.52 15.13
C ARG A 428 -25.12 -8.80 16.05
N GLN A 429 -25.92 -7.79 16.40
CA GLN A 429 -27.13 -7.99 17.19
C GLN A 429 -28.15 -8.88 16.47
N GLU A 430 -28.35 -8.69 15.17
CA GLU A 430 -29.22 -9.54 14.36
C GLU A 430 -28.76 -11.01 14.36
N ARG A 431 -27.45 -11.27 14.23
CA ARG A 431 -26.90 -12.63 14.35
C ARG A 431 -27.12 -13.23 15.73
N ILE A 432 -26.95 -12.44 16.81
CA ILE A 432 -27.23 -12.91 18.17
C ILE A 432 -28.72 -13.27 18.30
N ASN A 433 -29.63 -12.46 17.74
CA ASN A 433 -31.06 -12.74 17.74
C ASN A 433 -31.40 -14.03 16.99
N GLU A 434 -30.81 -14.24 15.80
CA GLU A 434 -30.98 -15.46 15.02
C GLU A 434 -30.46 -16.69 15.77
N ALA A 435 -29.30 -16.58 16.43
CA ALA A 435 -28.70 -17.66 17.20
C ALA A 435 -29.52 -18.01 18.47
N ILE A 436 -30.17 -17.02 19.10
CA ILE A 436 -31.14 -17.24 20.18
C ILE A 436 -32.35 -18.02 19.66
N GLU A 437 -32.90 -17.65 18.50
CA GLU A 437 -34.03 -18.33 17.87
C GLU A 437 -33.66 -19.76 17.44
N ALA A 438 -32.43 -19.99 16.99
CA ALA A 438 -31.87 -21.29 16.64
C ALA A 438 -31.50 -22.16 17.86
N GLY A 439 -31.49 -21.60 19.07
CA GLY A 439 -31.20 -22.34 20.31
C GLY A 439 -29.71 -22.67 20.50
N GLU A 440 -28.80 -21.80 20.03
CA GLU A 440 -27.36 -21.95 20.25
C GLU A 440 -26.94 -21.87 21.74
N ASP A 441 -25.69 -22.22 22.02
CA ASP A 441 -25.14 -22.25 23.39
C ASP A 441 -25.12 -20.83 24.01
N PRO A 442 -25.85 -20.60 25.13
CA PRO A 442 -25.90 -19.30 25.80
C PRO A 442 -24.53 -18.76 26.18
N LYS A 443 -23.55 -19.62 26.52
CA LYS A 443 -22.21 -19.16 26.90
C LYS A 443 -21.48 -18.45 25.76
N LYS A 444 -21.68 -18.88 24.51
CA LYS A 444 -21.11 -18.22 23.33
C LYS A 444 -21.79 -16.87 23.09
N LEU A 445 -23.11 -16.82 23.21
CA LEU A 445 -23.91 -15.62 23.01
C LEU A 445 -23.59 -14.52 24.02
N VAL A 446 -23.33 -14.88 25.30
CA VAL A 446 -22.87 -13.92 26.32
C VAL A 446 -21.57 -13.22 25.89
N GLY A 447 -20.63 -13.98 25.32
CA GLY A 447 -19.36 -13.42 24.84
C GLY A 447 -19.56 -12.42 23.70
N GLN A 448 -20.42 -12.76 22.74
CA GLN A 448 -20.76 -11.90 21.61
C GLN A 448 -21.51 -10.63 22.06
N GLU A 449 -22.49 -10.76 22.96
CA GLU A 449 -23.26 -9.63 23.47
C GLU A 449 -22.39 -8.68 24.31
N LYS A 450 -21.46 -9.21 25.13
CA LYS A 450 -20.49 -8.37 25.85
C LYS A 450 -19.54 -7.62 24.91
N GLN A 451 -19.25 -8.17 23.72
CA GLN A 451 -18.47 -7.45 22.72
C GLN A 451 -19.29 -6.31 22.11
N VAL A 452 -20.57 -6.55 21.80
CA VAL A 452 -21.51 -5.49 21.36
C VAL A 452 -21.59 -4.39 22.44
N GLU A 453 -21.70 -4.74 23.72
CA GLU A 453 -21.69 -3.80 24.84
C GLU A 453 -20.43 -2.93 24.87
N ARG A 454 -19.26 -3.54 24.68
CA ARG A 454 -17.97 -2.83 24.64
C ARG A 454 -17.84 -1.92 23.43
N ASP A 455 -18.32 -2.37 22.26
CA ASP A 455 -18.18 -1.66 20.99
C ASP A 455 -19.16 -0.46 20.86
N VAL A 456 -20.18 -0.36 21.74
CA VAL A 456 -21.13 0.78 21.77
C VAL A 456 -20.49 2.06 22.33
N ALA A 457 -19.64 1.95 23.36
CA ALA A 457 -18.97 3.11 23.95
C ALA A 457 -18.06 3.87 22.94
N PRO A 458 -17.22 3.17 22.16
CA PRO A 458 -16.56 3.67 20.95
C PRO A 458 -17.44 4.46 19.98
N LEU A 459 -18.63 3.93 19.67
CA LEU A 459 -19.57 4.59 18.77
C LEU A 459 -20.05 5.91 19.39
N SER A 460 -20.36 5.92 20.69
CA SER A 460 -20.74 7.15 21.40
C SER A 460 -19.62 8.19 21.40
N GLU A 461 -18.37 7.78 21.58
CA GLU A 461 -17.19 8.65 21.47
C GLU A 461 -17.05 9.23 20.05
N THR A 462 -17.20 8.39 19.02
CA THR A 462 -17.16 8.81 17.61
C THR A 462 -18.27 9.81 17.29
N LEU A 463 -19.48 9.60 17.79
CA LEU A 463 -20.61 10.53 17.61
C LEU A 463 -20.39 11.87 18.32
N ALA A 464 -19.71 11.87 19.47
CA ALA A 464 -19.36 13.11 20.17
C ALA A 464 -18.30 13.91 19.40
N GLY A 465 -17.25 13.24 18.88
CA GLY A 465 -16.25 13.85 18.02
C GLY A 465 -16.87 14.41 16.73
N LEU A 466 -17.73 13.61 16.07
CA LEU A 466 -18.47 14.03 14.89
C LEU A 466 -19.34 15.27 15.15
N ASN A 467 -19.98 15.36 16.32
CA ASN A 467 -20.77 16.54 16.69
C ASN A 467 -19.90 17.79 16.87
N ALA A 468 -18.73 17.67 17.49
CA ALA A 468 -17.79 18.78 17.63
C ALA A 468 -17.29 19.27 16.25
N ALA A 469 -16.87 18.34 15.37
CA ALA A 469 -16.46 18.67 14.01
C ALA A 469 -17.60 19.30 13.19
N MET A 470 -18.83 18.85 13.41
CA MET A 470 -20.03 19.39 12.75
C MET A 470 -20.40 20.78 13.26
N GLU A 471 -20.23 21.08 14.56
CA GLU A 471 -20.45 22.42 15.10
C GLU A 471 -19.49 23.45 14.49
N GLU A 472 -18.24 23.06 14.25
CA GLU A 472 -17.25 23.93 13.62
C GLU A 472 -17.52 24.13 12.12
N THR A 473 -17.82 23.05 11.40
CA THR A 473 -17.83 23.06 9.92
C THR A 473 -19.23 23.29 9.33
N GLU A 474 -20.28 22.78 9.98
CA GLU A 474 -21.67 22.81 9.51
C GLU A 474 -22.68 23.02 10.68
N PRO A 475 -22.64 24.19 11.36
CA PRO A 475 -23.44 24.46 12.55
C PRO A 475 -24.96 24.37 12.34
N GLY A 476 -25.43 24.47 11.09
CA GLY A 476 -26.84 24.30 10.74
C GLY A 476 -27.35 22.85 10.86
N LEU A 477 -26.45 21.87 10.86
CA LEU A 477 -26.77 20.44 10.92
C LEU A 477 -26.39 19.79 12.26
N SER A 478 -25.52 20.42 13.07
CA SER A 478 -25.11 19.86 14.37
C SER A 478 -26.30 19.59 15.29
N ALA A 479 -27.29 20.48 15.32
CA ALA A 479 -28.52 20.30 16.11
C ALA A 479 -29.29 19.02 15.76
N ALA A 480 -29.21 18.55 14.51
CA ALA A 480 -29.87 17.32 14.08
C ALA A 480 -29.14 16.08 14.64
N LEU A 481 -27.80 16.06 14.59
CA LEU A 481 -26.99 15.01 15.22
C LEU A 481 -27.17 14.97 16.73
N ASP A 482 -27.21 16.14 17.35
CA ASP A 482 -27.38 16.31 18.78
C ASP A 482 -28.77 15.81 19.24
N SER A 483 -29.81 16.02 18.43
CA SER A 483 -31.14 15.43 18.65
C SER A 483 -31.14 13.90 18.51
N LEU A 484 -30.46 13.37 17.49
CA LEU A 484 -30.33 11.93 17.27
C LEU A 484 -29.60 11.26 18.45
N ARG A 485 -28.55 11.89 18.98
CA ARG A 485 -27.81 11.39 20.15
C ARG A 485 -28.70 11.33 21.39
N ARG A 486 -29.47 12.39 21.67
CA ARG A 486 -30.41 12.42 22.79
C ARG A 486 -31.51 11.37 22.66
N ASP A 487 -32.06 11.18 21.47
CA ASP A 487 -33.09 10.16 21.24
C ASP A 487 -32.57 8.75 21.59
N ILE A 488 -31.30 8.45 21.32
CA ILE A 488 -30.67 7.17 21.66
C ILE A 488 -30.39 7.04 23.16
N GLU A 489 -29.91 8.12 23.78
CA GLU A 489 -29.71 8.19 25.23
C GLU A 489 -31.03 8.01 25.99
N GLU A 490 -32.10 8.70 25.57
CA GLU A 490 -33.45 8.59 26.14
C GLU A 490 -34.07 7.20 25.91
N GLN A 491 -33.80 6.58 24.76
CA GLN A 491 -34.21 5.21 24.48
C GLN A 491 -33.46 4.20 25.35
N GLY A 492 -32.32 4.56 25.94
CA GLY A 492 -31.56 3.71 26.85
C GLY A 492 -30.85 2.55 26.15
N LEU A 493 -30.35 2.76 24.93
CA LEU A 493 -29.66 1.73 24.13
C LEU A 493 -28.56 1.00 24.93
N GLY A 494 -27.66 1.75 25.58
CA GLY A 494 -26.60 1.19 26.41
C GLY A 494 -27.16 0.35 27.58
N GLU A 495 -28.24 0.80 28.21
CA GLU A 495 -28.89 0.02 29.26
C GLU A 495 -29.60 -1.24 28.73
N HIS A 496 -30.16 -1.20 27.52
CA HIS A 496 -30.77 -2.38 26.89
C HIS A 496 -29.71 -3.46 26.64
N ILE A 497 -28.55 -3.07 26.11
CA ILE A 497 -27.44 -3.98 25.80
C ILE A 497 -26.88 -4.59 27.09
N ALA A 498 -26.60 -3.77 28.12
CA ALA A 498 -26.16 -4.27 29.42
C ALA A 498 -27.17 -5.24 30.06
N ARG A 499 -28.47 -4.93 29.96
CA ARG A 499 -29.55 -5.83 30.43
C ARG A 499 -29.60 -7.13 29.63
N MET A 500 -29.37 -7.09 28.32
CA MET A 500 -29.33 -8.26 27.45
C MET A 500 -28.16 -9.19 27.80
N ALA A 501 -26.96 -8.64 28.01
CA ALA A 501 -25.80 -9.39 28.46
C ALA A 501 -26.06 -10.09 29.80
N GLN A 502 -26.69 -9.39 30.76
CA GLN A 502 -27.06 -9.96 32.05
C GLN A 502 -28.14 -11.05 31.93
N LEU A 503 -29.12 -10.89 31.03
CA LEU A 503 -30.13 -11.92 30.75
C LEU A 503 -29.47 -13.19 30.19
N LEU A 504 -28.61 -13.07 29.18
CA LEU A 504 -27.91 -14.21 28.60
C LEU A 504 -26.98 -14.92 29.61
N ASP A 505 -26.33 -14.16 30.50
CA ASP A 505 -25.47 -14.71 31.56
C ASP A 505 -26.28 -15.53 32.58
N SER A 506 -27.49 -15.04 32.91
CA SER A 506 -28.42 -15.79 33.75
C SER A 506 -28.91 -17.10 33.09
N PHE A 507 -29.02 -17.13 31.75
CA PHE A 507 -29.43 -18.31 30.99
C PHE A 507 -28.36 -19.40 30.96
N ALA A 508 -27.08 -19.01 30.88
CA ALA A 508 -25.97 -19.95 30.98
C ALA A 508 -25.96 -20.77 32.29
N SER A 509 -26.69 -20.30 33.31
CA SER A 509 -26.77 -20.88 34.65
C SER A 509 -28.12 -21.53 34.99
N ALA A 510 -29.16 -21.41 34.14
CA ALA A 510 -30.53 -21.82 34.43
C ALA A 510 -30.97 -23.11 33.70
N GLN A 511 -31.91 -23.85 34.29
CA GLN A 511 -32.35 -25.18 33.81
C GLN A 511 -33.56 -25.13 32.85
N ASP A 512 -34.32 -24.01 32.82
CA ASP A 512 -35.51 -23.81 31.98
C ASP A 512 -35.20 -22.90 30.78
N LYS A 513 -35.10 -23.49 29.58
CA LYS A 513 -34.62 -22.81 28.35
C LYS A 513 -35.71 -22.09 27.54
N GLU A 514 -36.97 -22.51 27.65
CA GLU A 514 -38.01 -22.15 26.67
C GLU A 514 -38.64 -20.76 26.89
N ASN A 515 -38.98 -20.40 28.14
CA ASN A 515 -39.62 -19.11 28.48
C ASN A 515 -38.62 -17.94 28.52
N GLN A 516 -37.33 -18.25 28.60
CA GLN A 516 -36.23 -17.30 28.71
C GLN A 516 -35.74 -16.80 27.33
N ASN A 517 -35.69 -17.67 26.31
CA ASN A 517 -35.40 -17.28 24.92
C ASN A 517 -36.36 -16.20 24.39
N ALA A 518 -37.64 -16.23 24.79
CA ALA A 518 -38.61 -15.21 24.39
C ALA A 518 -38.33 -13.81 25.00
N SER A 519 -37.69 -13.73 26.16
CA SER A 519 -37.36 -12.46 26.80
C SER A 519 -36.09 -11.85 26.23
N ALA A 520 -35.04 -12.66 26.04
CA ALA A 520 -33.83 -12.21 25.33
C ALA A 520 -34.13 -11.85 23.88
N GLY A 521 -34.90 -12.67 23.15
CA GLY A 521 -35.30 -12.36 21.78
C GLY A 521 -36.09 -11.05 21.65
N ARG A 522 -36.92 -10.70 22.65
CA ARG A 522 -37.61 -9.39 22.68
C ARG A 522 -36.65 -8.23 22.94
N MET A 523 -35.72 -8.39 23.88
CA MET A 523 -34.72 -7.36 24.18
C MET A 523 -33.76 -7.16 23.01
N GLY A 524 -33.23 -8.24 22.45
CA GLY A 524 -32.34 -8.19 21.30
C GLY A 524 -32.99 -7.62 20.03
N LYS A 525 -34.30 -7.87 19.81
CA LYS A 525 -35.07 -7.18 18.74
C LYS A 525 -35.21 -5.68 18.99
N LYS A 526 -35.32 -5.25 20.26
CA LYS A 526 -35.35 -3.83 20.63
C LYS A 526 -34.01 -3.17 20.34
N ILE A 527 -32.90 -3.78 20.79
CA ILE A 527 -31.54 -3.30 20.53
C ILE A 527 -31.27 -3.20 19.02
N ALA A 528 -31.61 -4.23 18.25
CA ALA A 528 -31.47 -4.22 16.80
C ALA A 528 -32.31 -3.10 16.16
N GLY A 529 -33.51 -2.82 16.69
CA GLY A 529 -34.35 -1.69 16.26
C GLY A 529 -33.71 -0.34 16.53
N ASP A 530 -33.20 -0.13 17.75
CA ASP A 530 -32.54 1.10 18.18
C ASP A 530 -31.26 1.36 17.34
N LEU A 531 -30.43 0.33 17.11
CA LEU A 531 -29.24 0.42 16.25
C LEU A 531 -29.58 0.69 14.77
N ASN A 532 -30.62 0.06 14.25
CA ASN A 532 -31.10 0.32 12.89
C ASN A 532 -31.68 1.73 12.74
N ALA A 533 -32.34 2.26 13.77
CA ALA A 533 -32.83 3.65 13.81
C ALA A 533 -31.66 4.64 13.82
N LEU A 534 -30.65 4.41 14.66
CA LEU A 534 -29.41 5.20 14.67
C LEU A 534 -28.71 5.18 13.31
N ARG A 535 -28.48 3.99 12.71
CA ARG A 535 -27.87 3.87 11.37
C ARG A 535 -28.66 4.65 10.33
N SER A 536 -29.99 4.57 10.35
CA SER A 536 -30.85 5.27 9.40
C SER A 536 -30.82 6.79 9.60
N GLY A 537 -30.77 7.25 10.86
CA GLY A 537 -30.60 8.66 11.20
C GLY A 537 -29.24 9.22 10.78
N LEU A 538 -28.16 8.47 10.96
CA LEU A 538 -26.83 8.86 10.48
C LEU A 538 -26.78 8.93 8.96
N LYS A 539 -27.39 7.96 8.27
CA LYS A 539 -27.46 7.97 6.80
C LYS A 539 -28.28 9.15 6.28
N SER A 540 -29.42 9.47 6.89
CA SER A 540 -30.21 10.64 6.49
C SER A 540 -29.50 11.96 6.79
N LEU A 541 -28.73 12.02 7.87
CA LEU A 541 -27.88 13.15 8.19
C LEU A 541 -26.73 13.29 7.18
N GLN A 542 -26.10 12.19 6.77
CA GLN A 542 -25.09 12.16 5.72
C GLN A 542 -25.65 12.68 4.38
N GLU A 543 -26.84 12.21 3.97
CA GLU A 543 -27.53 12.70 2.78
C GLU A 543 -27.87 14.21 2.90
N SER A 544 -28.32 14.65 4.08
CA SER A 544 -28.61 16.06 4.37
C SER A 544 -27.36 16.93 4.34
N LEU A 545 -26.22 16.43 4.82
CA LEU A 545 -24.92 17.09 4.78
C LEU A 545 -24.49 17.34 3.34
N GLN A 546 -24.54 16.30 2.50
CA GLN A 546 -24.22 16.40 1.08
C GLN A 546 -25.15 17.36 0.33
N GLN A 547 -26.46 17.29 0.60
CA GLN A 547 -27.44 18.15 -0.04
C GLN A 547 -27.29 19.62 0.38
N SER A 548 -27.14 19.87 1.69
CA SER A 548 -26.95 21.21 2.26
C SER A 548 -25.70 21.89 1.69
N GLY A 549 -24.57 21.17 1.66
CA GLY A 549 -23.32 21.66 1.07
C GLY A 549 -23.49 22.01 -0.41
N ARG A 550 -24.13 21.13 -1.19
CA ARG A 550 -24.40 21.35 -2.61
C ARG A 550 -25.30 22.56 -2.87
N ASP A 551 -26.38 22.71 -2.10
CA ASP A 551 -27.33 23.81 -2.26
C ASP A 551 -26.68 25.16 -1.91
N ARG A 552 -25.85 25.19 -0.86
CA ARG A 552 -25.07 26.37 -0.48
C ARG A 552 -24.07 26.76 -1.56
N VAL A 553 -23.20 25.84 -2.00
CA VAL A 553 -22.22 26.08 -3.07
C VAL A 553 -22.91 26.54 -4.36
N THR A 554 -24.03 25.92 -4.72
CA THR A 554 -24.82 26.30 -5.91
C THR A 554 -25.36 27.73 -5.79
N LYS A 555 -25.83 28.12 -4.61
CA LYS A 555 -26.31 29.47 -4.34
C LYS A 555 -25.17 30.49 -4.45
N GLU A 556 -24.04 30.25 -3.78
CA GLU A 556 -22.87 31.14 -3.80
C GLU A 556 -22.32 31.31 -5.22
N MET A 557 -22.17 30.22 -5.98
CA MET A 557 -21.76 30.29 -7.38
C MET A 557 -22.73 31.08 -8.27
N ARG A 558 -24.04 30.98 -8.04
CA ARG A 558 -25.03 31.79 -8.78
C ARG A 558 -24.93 33.27 -8.43
N GLU A 559 -24.69 33.60 -7.17
CA GLU A 559 -24.48 34.98 -6.73
C GLU A 559 -23.19 35.56 -7.32
N MET A 560 -22.08 34.79 -7.29
CA MET A 560 -20.82 35.17 -7.94
C MET A 560 -20.99 35.38 -9.44
N LEU A 561 -21.69 34.48 -10.14
CA LEU A 561 -21.96 34.62 -11.57
C LEU A 561 -22.71 35.92 -11.88
N ARG A 562 -23.73 36.27 -11.08
CA ARG A 562 -24.46 37.55 -11.23
C ARG A 562 -23.54 38.75 -10.99
N GLY A 563 -22.70 38.69 -9.96
CA GLY A 563 -21.71 39.72 -9.65
C GLY A 563 -20.71 39.94 -10.78
N LEU A 564 -20.17 38.87 -11.36
CA LEU A 564 -19.22 38.94 -12.49
C LEU A 564 -19.86 39.54 -13.74
N LEU A 565 -21.09 39.15 -14.06
CA LEU A 565 -21.84 39.72 -15.19
C LEU A 565 -22.12 41.20 -14.98
N TYR A 566 -22.53 41.59 -13.76
CA TYR A 566 -22.73 43.00 -13.40
C TYR A 566 -21.44 43.82 -13.54
N LEU A 567 -20.32 43.32 -13.02
CA LEU A 567 -19.02 43.99 -13.15
C LEU A 567 -18.57 44.06 -14.60
N SER A 568 -18.77 43.01 -15.40
CA SER A 568 -18.40 43.01 -16.81
C SER A 568 -19.19 44.07 -17.58
N GLU A 569 -20.50 44.17 -17.35
CA GLU A 569 -21.36 45.19 -17.96
C GLU A 569 -20.90 46.61 -17.60
N HIS A 570 -20.62 46.86 -16.32
CA HIS A 570 -20.16 48.18 -15.86
C HIS A 570 -18.74 48.50 -16.32
N GLN A 571 -17.88 47.49 -16.45
CA GLN A 571 -16.53 47.63 -17.00
C GLN A 571 -16.55 47.98 -18.49
N GLU A 572 -17.48 47.40 -19.26
CA GLU A 572 -17.72 47.74 -20.66
C GLU A 572 -18.24 49.18 -20.82
N ALA A 573 -19.23 49.57 -20.02
CA ALA A 573 -19.78 50.93 -20.01
C ALA A 573 -18.71 51.97 -19.66
N LEU A 574 -17.93 51.74 -18.60
CA LEU A 574 -16.83 52.62 -18.20
C LEU A 574 -15.73 52.68 -19.26
N GLY A 575 -15.47 51.57 -19.95
CA GLY A 575 -14.61 51.52 -21.13
C GLY A 575 -15.09 52.46 -22.24
N GLY A 576 -16.36 52.40 -22.61
CA GLY A 576 -16.95 53.30 -23.62
C GLY A 576 -16.86 54.79 -23.24
N ILE A 577 -17.07 55.11 -21.96
CA ILE A 577 -16.91 56.48 -21.45
C ILE A 577 -15.44 56.93 -21.51
N THR A 578 -14.50 56.06 -21.13
CA THR A 578 -13.06 56.33 -21.19
C THR A 578 -12.60 56.59 -22.62
N GLU A 579 -13.10 55.81 -23.57
CA GLU A 579 -12.82 55.94 -25.00
C GLU A 579 -13.31 57.28 -25.58
N SER A 580 -14.53 57.69 -25.24
CA SER A 580 -15.09 58.98 -25.66
C SER A 580 -14.46 60.19 -24.96
N THR A 581 -13.89 60.00 -23.77
CA THR A 581 -13.30 61.07 -22.93
C THR A 581 -11.80 61.28 -23.17
N GLN A 582 -11.17 60.55 -24.10
CA GLN A 582 -9.73 60.64 -24.40
C GLN A 582 -9.21 62.07 -24.65
N ARG A 583 -10.06 62.96 -25.20
CA ARG A 583 -9.70 64.36 -25.50
C ARG A 583 -9.89 65.32 -24.32
N ASN A 584 -10.66 64.93 -23.29
CA ASN A 584 -10.99 65.78 -22.15
C ASN A 584 -10.32 65.28 -20.86
N ARG A 585 -9.05 65.66 -20.66
CA ARG A 585 -8.21 65.19 -19.54
C ARG A 585 -8.71 65.58 -18.15
N SER A 586 -9.63 66.55 -18.01
CA SER A 586 -10.15 66.98 -16.70
C SER A 586 -11.18 66.02 -16.10
N ALA A 587 -11.78 65.14 -16.91
CA ALA A 587 -12.78 64.17 -16.45
C ALA A 587 -12.19 62.80 -16.02
N LEU A 588 -10.91 62.55 -16.34
CA LEU A 588 -10.23 61.28 -16.06
C LEU A 588 -10.15 60.90 -14.56
N PRO A 589 -9.96 61.84 -13.61
CA PRO A 589 -9.97 61.51 -12.19
C PRO A 589 -11.30 60.92 -11.70
N GLY A 590 -12.43 61.37 -12.25
CA GLY A 590 -13.75 60.81 -11.93
C GLY A 590 -13.93 59.38 -12.47
N LEU A 591 -13.35 59.09 -13.63
CA LEU A 591 -13.33 57.73 -14.19
C LEU A 591 -12.41 56.80 -13.39
N ALA A 592 -11.30 57.31 -12.86
CA ALA A 592 -10.43 56.54 -11.96
C ALA A 592 -11.18 56.11 -10.69
N LEU A 593 -11.98 57.01 -10.10
CA LEU A 593 -12.83 56.68 -8.95
C LEU A 593 -13.87 55.60 -9.28
N ALA A 594 -14.52 55.71 -10.44
CA ALA A 594 -15.46 54.69 -10.90
C ALA A 594 -14.78 53.34 -11.16
N GLN A 595 -13.57 53.34 -11.75
CA GLN A 595 -12.76 52.14 -11.97
C GLN A 595 -12.35 51.49 -10.64
N GLN A 596 -12.00 52.31 -9.64
CA GLN A 596 -11.67 51.84 -8.29
C GLN A 596 -12.87 51.13 -7.64
N GLY A 597 -14.08 51.66 -7.77
CA GLY A 597 -15.28 51.01 -7.26
C GLY A 597 -15.56 49.65 -7.90
N LEU A 598 -15.26 49.49 -9.20
CA LEU A 598 -15.32 48.18 -9.87
C LEU A 598 -14.24 47.22 -9.39
N LEU A 599 -13.02 47.71 -9.18
CA LEU A 599 -11.91 46.94 -8.63
C LEU A 599 -12.24 46.40 -7.23
N GLU A 600 -12.77 47.24 -6.34
CA GLU A 600 -13.21 46.83 -5.01
C GLU A 600 -14.37 45.80 -5.07
N GLY A 601 -15.28 45.96 -6.03
CA GLY A 601 -16.34 45.00 -6.29
C GLY A 601 -15.81 43.64 -6.74
N ALA A 602 -14.83 43.64 -7.64
CA ALA A 602 -14.16 42.44 -8.11
C ALA A 602 -13.35 41.76 -6.98
N SER A 603 -12.69 42.53 -6.12
CA SER A 603 -11.94 42.00 -4.97
C SER A 603 -12.85 41.24 -4.02
N ARG A 604 -14.01 41.81 -3.68
CA ARG A 604 -15.01 41.12 -2.84
C ARG A 604 -15.54 39.82 -3.47
N LEU A 605 -15.63 39.75 -4.81
CA LEU A 605 -15.99 38.51 -5.48
C LEU A 605 -14.84 37.49 -5.45
N ALA A 606 -13.59 37.94 -5.47
CA ALA A 606 -12.43 37.06 -5.30
C ALA A 606 -12.41 36.44 -3.91
N ASP A 607 -12.61 37.25 -2.86
CA ASP A 607 -12.69 36.77 -1.48
C ASP A 607 -13.78 35.68 -1.33
N ARG A 608 -14.98 35.94 -1.88
CA ARG A 608 -16.07 34.96 -1.88
C ARG A 608 -15.75 33.70 -2.69
N LEU A 609 -15.06 33.84 -3.81
CA LEU A 609 -14.64 32.71 -4.64
C LEU A 609 -13.69 31.81 -3.85
N TYR A 610 -12.71 32.38 -3.13
CA TYR A 610 -11.79 31.63 -2.29
C TYR A 610 -12.48 30.96 -1.12
N GLN A 611 -13.39 31.65 -0.42
CA GLN A 611 -14.21 31.05 0.64
C GLN A 611 -15.01 29.86 0.11
N THR A 612 -15.68 30.02 -1.04
CA THR A 612 -16.43 28.93 -1.69
C THR A 612 -15.50 27.79 -2.12
N ALA A 613 -14.24 28.07 -2.46
CA ALA A 613 -13.25 27.06 -2.82
C ALA A 613 -12.81 26.17 -1.66
N GLY A 614 -12.93 26.66 -0.42
CA GLY A 614 -12.75 25.85 0.80
C GLY A 614 -13.94 24.91 1.07
N GLU A 615 -15.06 25.10 0.38
CA GLU A 615 -16.27 24.27 0.53
C GLU A 615 -16.43 23.22 -0.57
N THR A 616 -15.73 23.35 -1.69
CA THR A 616 -15.88 22.44 -2.82
C THR A 616 -14.66 22.39 -3.74
N PHE A 617 -14.41 21.20 -4.32
CA PHE A 617 -13.44 21.02 -5.40
C PHE A 617 -13.93 21.58 -6.75
N PHE A 618 -15.22 21.90 -6.90
CA PHE A 618 -15.75 22.47 -8.15
C PHE A 618 -15.23 23.90 -8.44
N VAL A 619 -14.78 24.64 -7.41
CA VAL A 619 -14.05 25.89 -7.62
C VAL A 619 -12.60 25.55 -7.90
N THR A 620 -12.17 25.64 -9.15
CA THR A 620 -10.81 25.25 -9.55
C THR A 620 -9.83 26.43 -9.43
N PRO A 621 -8.51 26.19 -9.27
CA PRO A 621 -7.49 27.24 -9.25
C PRO A 621 -7.56 28.19 -10.47
N ASN A 622 -7.94 27.66 -11.64
CA ASN A 622 -8.10 28.45 -12.87
C ASN A 622 -9.16 29.56 -12.74
N MET A 623 -10.20 29.37 -11.91
CA MET A 623 -11.19 30.42 -11.67
C MET A 623 -10.57 31.59 -10.89
N GLY A 624 -9.76 31.28 -9.88
CA GLY A 624 -9.00 32.27 -9.11
C GLY A 624 -8.01 33.02 -10.00
N GLN A 625 -7.25 32.30 -10.83
CA GLN A 625 -6.32 32.91 -11.80
C GLN A 625 -7.03 33.86 -12.78
N ALA A 626 -8.14 33.43 -13.39
CA ALA A 626 -8.90 34.27 -14.31
C ALA A 626 -9.46 35.53 -13.64
N LEU A 627 -9.91 35.42 -12.38
CA LEU A 627 -10.36 36.58 -11.62
C LEU A 627 -9.19 37.49 -11.20
N GLY A 628 -8.05 36.93 -10.83
CA GLY A 628 -6.81 37.67 -10.55
C GLY A 628 -6.31 38.44 -11.77
N GLU A 629 -6.39 37.88 -12.97
CA GLU A 629 -6.11 38.60 -14.22
C GLU A 629 -7.04 39.81 -14.41
N ALA A 630 -8.31 39.68 -14.03
CA ALA A 630 -9.27 40.79 -14.07
C ALA A 630 -8.86 41.89 -13.09
N LEU A 631 -8.55 41.54 -11.84
CA LEU A 631 -8.09 42.47 -10.80
C LEU A 631 -6.85 43.24 -11.25
N LYS A 632 -5.81 42.53 -11.71
CA LYS A 632 -4.57 43.13 -12.22
C LYS A 632 -4.79 44.04 -13.43
N ALA A 633 -5.73 43.69 -14.30
CA ALA A 633 -6.10 44.54 -15.43
C ALA A 633 -6.87 45.79 -14.98
N MET A 634 -7.78 45.67 -14.01
CA MET A 634 -8.51 46.80 -13.44
C MET A 634 -7.59 47.77 -12.70
N GLU A 635 -6.63 47.27 -11.93
CA GLU A 635 -5.64 48.09 -11.23
C GLU A 635 -4.78 48.91 -12.22
N ARG A 636 -4.28 48.27 -13.28
CA ARG A 636 -3.56 48.95 -14.36
C ARG A 636 -4.44 49.97 -15.10
N ALA A 637 -5.74 49.70 -15.22
CA ALA A 637 -6.68 50.67 -15.76
C ALA A 637 -6.83 51.88 -14.84
N THR A 638 -6.94 51.67 -13.52
CA THR A 638 -6.98 52.75 -12.53
C THR A 638 -5.72 53.62 -12.61
N SER A 639 -4.53 53.01 -12.57
CA SER A 639 -3.26 53.74 -12.68
C SER A 639 -3.17 54.53 -13.98
N GLY A 640 -3.55 53.92 -15.11
CA GLY A 640 -3.60 54.60 -16.40
C GLY A 640 -4.54 55.82 -16.41
N LEU A 641 -5.68 55.76 -15.72
CA LEU A 641 -6.60 56.90 -15.60
C LEU A 641 -6.02 58.02 -14.71
N VAL A 642 -5.38 57.67 -13.60
CA VAL A 642 -4.70 58.62 -12.69
C VAL A 642 -3.55 59.33 -13.40
N GLU A 643 -2.74 58.59 -14.16
CA GLU A 643 -1.63 59.09 -14.96
C GLU A 643 -2.06 59.82 -16.24
N LYS A 644 -3.38 59.96 -16.46
CA LYS A 644 -3.98 60.60 -17.65
C LYS A 644 -3.68 59.90 -18.98
N ASN A 645 -3.37 58.60 -18.93
CA ASN A 645 -3.22 57.70 -20.07
C ASN A 645 -4.54 56.95 -20.37
N ALA A 646 -5.52 57.68 -20.91
CA ALA A 646 -6.85 57.13 -21.22
C ALA A 646 -6.82 55.97 -22.24
N PHE A 647 -5.87 55.99 -23.19
CA PHE A 647 -5.74 54.91 -24.18
C PHE A 647 -5.26 53.60 -23.54
N GLY A 648 -4.20 53.67 -22.71
CA GLY A 648 -3.71 52.50 -21.97
C GLY A 648 -4.77 51.97 -21.01
N ALA A 649 -5.44 52.86 -20.27
CA ALA A 649 -6.55 52.50 -19.40
C ALA A 649 -7.64 51.73 -20.15
N ARG A 650 -8.11 52.24 -21.30
CA ARG A 650 -9.15 51.60 -22.12
C ARG A 650 -8.78 50.17 -22.57
N GLN A 651 -7.53 49.93 -22.92
CA GLN A 651 -7.05 48.59 -23.27
C GLN A 651 -7.11 47.64 -22.07
N HIS A 652 -6.66 48.11 -20.90
CA HIS A 652 -6.70 47.34 -19.67
C HIS A 652 -8.14 47.06 -19.20
N GLN A 653 -9.06 48.00 -19.36
CA GLN A 653 -10.50 47.81 -19.13
C GLN A 653 -11.09 46.69 -20.02
N GLY A 654 -10.67 46.62 -21.30
CA GLY A 654 -11.09 45.53 -22.19
C GLY A 654 -10.52 44.16 -21.79
N LYS A 655 -9.28 44.12 -21.30
CA LYS A 655 -8.68 42.89 -20.73
C LYS A 655 -9.42 42.44 -19.47
N ALA A 656 -9.72 43.37 -18.57
CA ALA A 656 -10.51 43.10 -17.37
C ALA A 656 -11.89 42.51 -17.72
N MET A 657 -12.61 43.12 -18.67
CA MET A 657 -13.89 42.59 -19.16
C MET A 657 -13.76 41.17 -19.72
N THR A 658 -12.70 40.89 -20.49
CA THR A 658 -12.46 39.55 -21.05
C THR A 658 -12.25 38.52 -19.95
N ALA A 659 -11.43 38.86 -18.95
CA ALA A 659 -11.14 38.00 -17.82
C ALA A 659 -12.39 37.76 -16.94
N LEU A 660 -13.19 38.79 -16.63
CA LEU A 660 -14.46 38.64 -15.92
C LEU A 660 -15.43 37.69 -16.63
N ASN A 661 -15.59 37.84 -17.95
CA ASN A 661 -16.43 36.96 -18.74
C ASN A 661 -15.90 35.53 -18.81
N HIS A 662 -14.57 35.37 -18.83
CA HIS A 662 -13.96 34.05 -18.75
C HIS A 662 -14.26 33.39 -17.41
N THR A 663 -14.08 34.08 -16.29
CA THR A 663 -14.44 33.58 -14.95
C THR A 663 -15.93 33.25 -14.88
N ALA A 664 -16.81 34.08 -15.42
CA ALA A 664 -18.25 33.82 -15.47
C ALA A 664 -18.58 32.54 -16.25
N MET A 665 -17.89 32.28 -17.36
CA MET A 665 -18.05 31.02 -18.10
C MET A 665 -17.57 29.81 -17.29
N LEU A 666 -16.46 29.92 -16.57
CA LEU A 666 -15.95 28.84 -15.71
C LEU A 666 -16.94 28.52 -14.58
N ILE A 667 -17.44 29.53 -13.87
CA ILE A 667 -18.45 29.35 -12.80
C ILE A 667 -19.74 28.75 -13.37
N ARG A 668 -20.19 29.21 -14.54
CA ARG A 668 -21.38 28.64 -15.20
C ARG A 668 -21.19 27.15 -15.55
N ASN A 669 -20.01 26.77 -16.04
CA ASN A 669 -19.72 25.38 -16.36
C ASN A 669 -19.68 24.52 -15.09
N ALA A 670 -19.03 25.00 -14.03
CA ALA A 670 -19.03 24.31 -12.73
C ALA A 670 -20.45 24.18 -12.14
N LEU A 671 -21.31 25.18 -12.28
CA LEU A 671 -22.73 25.09 -11.91
C LEU A 671 -23.49 24.02 -12.71
N ALA A 672 -23.15 23.84 -13.99
CA ALA A 672 -23.75 22.80 -14.82
C ALA A 672 -23.28 21.39 -14.39
N GLU A 673 -22.00 21.26 -14.03
CA GLU A 673 -21.41 20.02 -13.51
C GLU A 673 -21.97 19.66 -12.12
N LEU A 674 -22.08 20.64 -11.21
CA LEU A 674 -22.75 20.48 -9.90
C LEU A 674 -24.20 20.01 -10.04
N ALA A 675 -24.91 20.45 -11.08
CA ALA A 675 -26.28 20.05 -11.32
C ALA A 675 -26.39 18.59 -11.79
N SER A 676 -25.40 18.07 -12.52
CA SER A 676 -25.39 16.70 -13.05
C SER A 676 -24.74 15.66 -12.14
N SER A 677 -23.89 16.09 -11.21
CA SER A 677 -23.19 15.23 -10.25
C SER A 677 -24.12 14.75 -9.13
N GLY A 678 -24.00 13.48 -8.72
CA GLY A 678 -24.69 12.92 -7.54
C GLY A 678 -23.97 13.26 -6.23
N SER A 679 -22.64 13.38 -6.27
CA SER A 679 -21.76 13.77 -5.15
C SER A 679 -21.33 15.25 -5.27
N GLY A 680 -21.14 15.92 -4.12
CA GLY A 680 -20.83 17.35 -4.03
C GLY A 680 -19.41 17.77 -4.44
N LEU A 681 -18.57 16.85 -4.95
CA LEU A 681 -17.12 17.04 -5.07
C LEU A 681 -16.51 16.68 -6.44
N GLY A 682 -17.31 16.39 -7.48
CA GLY A 682 -16.94 16.54 -8.90
C GLY A 682 -16.07 15.46 -9.58
N PHE A 683 -15.50 14.51 -8.84
CA PHE A 683 -14.66 13.43 -9.41
C PHE A 683 -15.44 12.44 -10.30
N GLU A 684 -16.67 12.10 -9.91
CA GLU A 684 -17.51 11.15 -10.65
C GLU A 684 -17.85 11.66 -12.07
N GLU A 685 -18.05 12.97 -12.22
CA GLU A 685 -18.26 13.60 -13.52
C GLU A 685 -16.97 13.64 -14.35
N MET A 686 -15.78 13.80 -13.74
CA MET A 686 -14.50 13.71 -14.47
C MET A 686 -14.32 12.32 -15.10
N MET A 687 -14.60 11.26 -14.33
CA MET A 687 -14.56 9.89 -14.84
C MET A 687 -15.58 9.67 -15.95
N ARG A 688 -16.79 10.22 -15.78
CA ARG A 688 -17.85 10.17 -16.80
C ARG A 688 -17.48 10.94 -18.08
N GLN A 689 -16.81 12.09 -17.96
CA GLN A 689 -16.32 12.87 -19.09
C GLN A 689 -15.22 12.13 -19.86
N LEU A 690 -14.27 11.48 -19.17
CA LEU A 690 -13.25 10.63 -19.80
C LEU A 690 -13.85 9.39 -20.48
N GLU A 691 -14.86 8.77 -19.86
CA GLU A 691 -15.63 7.68 -20.44
C GLU A 691 -16.39 8.13 -21.71
N GLY A 692 -17.03 9.30 -21.65
CA GLY A 692 -17.71 9.92 -22.79
C GLY A 692 -16.76 10.23 -23.96
N LEU A 693 -15.58 10.78 -23.67
CA LEU A 693 -14.54 11.06 -24.68
C LEU A 693 -14.01 9.77 -25.32
N SER A 694 -13.83 8.70 -24.52
CA SER A 694 -13.42 7.38 -25.01
C SER A 694 -14.47 6.79 -25.96
N ALA A 695 -15.74 6.84 -25.57
CA ALA A 695 -16.85 6.37 -26.40
C ALA A 695 -16.99 7.19 -27.69
N GLN A 696 -16.86 8.52 -27.61
CA GLN A 696 -16.88 9.41 -28.77
C GLN A 696 -15.73 9.09 -29.73
N GLN A 697 -14.51 8.89 -29.22
CA GLN A 697 -13.36 8.53 -30.04
C GLN A 697 -13.54 7.16 -30.70
N GLN A 698 -14.10 6.17 -29.99
CA GLN A 698 -14.43 4.85 -30.56
C GLN A 698 -15.44 4.97 -31.71
N GLY A 699 -16.46 5.81 -31.56
CA GLY A 699 -17.44 6.09 -32.61
C GLY A 699 -16.82 6.73 -33.85
N ILE A 700 -15.92 7.70 -33.66
CA ILE A 700 -15.18 8.33 -34.77
C ILE A 700 -14.36 7.26 -35.50
N ASN A 701 -13.60 6.44 -34.77
CA ASN A 701 -12.77 5.37 -35.32
C ASN A 701 -13.61 4.39 -36.17
N GLN A 702 -14.75 3.92 -35.66
CA GLN A 702 -15.64 3.00 -36.41
C GLN A 702 -16.13 3.60 -37.73
N GLN A 703 -16.46 4.89 -37.73
CA GLN A 703 -16.95 5.60 -38.92
C GLN A 703 -15.83 5.93 -39.92
N THR A 704 -14.57 5.92 -39.49
CA THR A 704 -13.39 6.16 -40.35
C THR A 704 -12.77 4.89 -40.93
N MET A 705 -12.91 3.73 -40.25
CA MET A 705 -12.34 2.44 -40.67
C MET A 705 -12.65 2.02 -42.13
N PRO A 706 -13.88 2.22 -42.67
CA PRO A 706 -14.19 1.84 -44.06
C PRO A 706 -13.36 2.59 -45.13
N PHE A 707 -12.81 3.75 -44.78
CA PHE A 707 -12.07 4.62 -45.70
C PHE A 707 -10.55 4.36 -45.68
N GLY A 708 -10.04 3.70 -44.63
CA GLY A 708 -8.63 3.32 -44.50
C GLY A 708 -8.16 2.20 -45.45
N GLN A 709 -9.08 1.51 -46.14
CA GLN A 709 -8.77 0.45 -47.11
C GLN A 709 -8.51 0.97 -48.54
N GLY A 710 -8.25 2.26 -48.73
CA GLY A 710 -7.81 2.83 -50.01
C GLY A 710 -8.93 3.18 -51.00
N LYS A 711 -10.20 3.20 -50.57
CA LYS A 711 -11.30 3.74 -51.39
C LYS A 711 -11.36 5.26 -51.25
N LYS A 712 -11.11 5.98 -52.36
CA LYS A 712 -11.28 7.44 -52.39
C LYS A 712 -12.73 7.82 -52.05
N PRO A 713 -12.98 8.76 -51.11
CA PRO A 713 -14.32 9.20 -50.80
C PRO A 713 -14.96 9.88 -52.02
N GLY A 714 -16.19 9.48 -52.38
CA GLY A 714 -17.02 10.27 -53.30
C GLY A 714 -17.53 11.55 -52.63
N LEU A 715 -18.32 12.37 -53.35
CA LEU A 715 -18.90 13.63 -52.84
C LEU A 715 -19.66 13.46 -51.51
N SER A 716 -20.37 12.35 -51.32
CA SER A 716 -21.06 12.01 -50.06
C SER A 716 -20.11 11.60 -48.93
N GLY A 717 -18.95 11.03 -49.26
CA GLY A 717 -17.90 10.69 -48.31
C GLY A 717 -17.14 11.92 -47.81
N GLN A 718 -17.01 12.97 -48.62
CA GLN A 718 -16.32 14.20 -48.23
C GLN A 718 -17.09 15.00 -47.17
N ALA A 719 -18.42 15.10 -47.30
CA ALA A 719 -19.28 15.71 -46.28
C ALA A 719 -19.25 14.93 -44.95
N LEU A 720 -19.21 13.59 -45.03
CA LEU A 720 -19.05 12.74 -43.84
C LEU A 720 -17.69 12.95 -43.17
N MET A 721 -16.60 13.11 -43.94
CA MET A 721 -15.27 13.39 -43.39
C MET A 721 -15.19 14.74 -42.70
N GLU A 722 -15.84 15.76 -43.26
CA GLU A 722 -15.91 17.09 -42.64
C GLU A 722 -16.69 17.04 -41.31
N GLN A 723 -17.77 16.26 -41.26
CA GLN A 723 -18.52 16.00 -40.03
C GLN A 723 -17.69 15.23 -38.99
N LEU A 724 -16.90 14.23 -39.41
CA LEU A 724 -16.00 13.49 -38.52
C LEU A 724 -14.84 14.35 -38.02
N ALA A 725 -14.29 15.24 -38.86
CA ALA A 725 -13.30 16.22 -38.47
C ALA A 725 -13.83 17.19 -37.39
N ALA A 726 -15.07 17.68 -37.56
CA ALA A 726 -15.73 18.52 -36.58
C ALA A 726 -15.95 17.79 -35.24
N ARG A 727 -16.37 16.52 -35.29
CA ARG A 727 -16.50 15.67 -34.08
C ARG A 727 -15.16 15.42 -33.40
N GLN A 728 -14.08 15.20 -34.15
CA GLN A 728 -12.74 15.03 -33.62
C GLN A 728 -12.22 16.31 -32.95
N LEU A 729 -12.50 17.49 -33.51
CA LEU A 729 -12.17 18.77 -32.90
C LEU A 729 -12.95 19.04 -31.62
N ALA A 730 -14.23 18.66 -31.58
CA ALA A 730 -15.04 18.76 -30.36
C ALA A 730 -14.50 17.85 -29.25
N ALA A 731 -14.18 16.59 -29.57
CA ALA A 731 -13.56 15.67 -28.63
C ALA A 731 -12.19 16.17 -28.15
N ARG A 732 -11.38 16.74 -29.05
CA ARG A 732 -10.09 17.36 -28.70
C ARG A 732 -10.27 18.50 -27.72
N LYS A 733 -11.25 19.36 -27.96
CA LYS A 733 -11.53 20.52 -27.12
C LYS A 733 -12.03 20.10 -25.73
N GLY A 734 -12.89 19.09 -25.66
CA GLY A 734 -13.31 18.49 -24.39
C GLY A 734 -12.14 17.89 -23.61
N LEU A 735 -11.24 17.15 -24.28
CA LEU A 735 -10.02 16.64 -23.64
C LEU A 735 -9.07 17.77 -23.20
N GLU A 736 -8.95 18.85 -23.98
CA GLU A 736 -8.11 20.00 -23.67
C GLU A 736 -8.67 20.82 -22.49
N GLU A 737 -9.99 20.95 -22.39
CA GLU A 737 -10.69 21.55 -21.24
C GLU A 737 -10.54 20.69 -19.99
N LEU A 738 -10.68 19.37 -20.12
CA LEU A 738 -10.44 18.42 -19.03
C LEU A 738 -8.98 18.43 -18.57
N LEU A 739 -8.00 18.48 -19.48
CA LEU A 739 -6.59 18.59 -19.09
C LEU A 739 -6.26 19.93 -18.43
N LYS A 740 -6.94 21.01 -18.83
CA LYS A 740 -6.80 22.31 -18.17
C LYS A 740 -7.42 22.33 -16.79
N SER A 741 -8.56 21.67 -16.57
CA SER A 741 -9.14 21.54 -15.23
C SER A 741 -8.30 20.66 -14.31
N MET A 742 -7.51 19.73 -14.88
CA MET A 742 -6.58 18.86 -14.14
C MET A 742 -5.20 19.48 -13.85
N GLY A 743 -4.89 20.66 -14.37
CA GLY A 743 -3.60 21.32 -14.13
C GLY A 743 -2.38 20.51 -14.58
N ASN A 744 -1.31 20.50 -13.77
CA ASN A 744 -0.05 19.83 -14.11
C ASN A 744 -0.14 18.27 -14.10
N GLN A 745 -1.22 17.69 -13.58
CA GLN A 745 -1.44 16.24 -13.61
C GLN A 745 -1.78 15.66 -14.99
N GLY A 746 -2.15 16.48 -15.98
CA GLY A 746 -2.33 16.03 -17.37
C GLY A 746 -1.08 15.38 -17.98
N ARG A 747 0.11 15.63 -17.39
CA ARG A 747 1.39 15.00 -17.79
C ARG A 747 1.58 13.58 -17.22
N GLY A 748 0.91 13.23 -16.13
CA GLY A 748 1.05 11.93 -15.44
C GLY A 748 0.11 10.83 -15.94
N LEU A 749 -1.02 11.20 -16.56
CA LEU A 749 -2.02 10.27 -17.11
C LEU A 749 -1.65 9.80 -18.51
N GLY A 750 -0.54 9.08 -18.68
CA GLY A 750 -0.21 8.49 -19.99
C GLY A 750 0.02 9.49 -21.13
N ARG A 751 0.39 10.74 -20.82
CA ARG A 751 0.66 11.81 -21.80
C ARG A 751 -0.55 12.19 -22.65
N LEU A 752 -1.65 12.57 -22.01
CA LEU A 752 -2.83 13.11 -22.69
C LEU A 752 -2.55 14.44 -23.41
N ASP A 753 -1.48 15.16 -23.05
CA ASP A 753 -0.91 16.30 -23.80
C ASP A 753 -0.62 15.93 -25.26
N ARG A 754 0.02 14.77 -25.47
CA ARG A 754 0.29 14.25 -26.81
C ARG A 754 -0.97 13.78 -27.51
N THR A 755 -1.95 13.30 -26.76
CA THR A 755 -3.24 12.85 -27.29
C THR A 755 -4.01 14.02 -27.91
N VAL A 756 -4.03 15.20 -27.26
CA VAL A 756 -4.64 16.43 -27.83
C VAL A 756 -4.02 16.79 -29.19
N GLU A 757 -2.70 16.70 -29.31
CA GLU A 757 -1.99 16.99 -30.56
C GLU A 757 -2.26 15.92 -31.65
N GLU A 758 -2.30 14.63 -31.27
CA GLU A 758 -2.68 13.56 -32.19
C GLU A 758 -4.13 13.72 -32.68
N MET A 759 -5.06 14.16 -31.81
CA MET A 759 -6.44 14.45 -32.20
C MET A 759 -6.54 15.63 -33.18
N ARG A 760 -5.69 16.65 -33.04
CA ARG A 760 -5.59 17.77 -33.99
C ARG A 760 -5.18 17.27 -35.37
N GLN A 761 -4.15 16.43 -35.42
CA GLN A 761 -3.64 15.87 -36.67
C GLN A 761 -4.68 14.97 -37.35
N VAL A 762 -5.41 14.14 -36.58
CA VAL A 762 -6.52 13.33 -37.12
C VAL A 762 -7.63 14.21 -37.68
N ALA A 763 -8.02 15.29 -36.99
CA ALA A 763 -9.04 16.21 -37.51
C ALA A 763 -8.60 16.88 -38.82
N GLU A 764 -7.32 17.24 -38.93
CA GLU A 764 -6.76 17.85 -40.13
C GLU A 764 -6.65 16.84 -41.30
N ASP A 765 -6.28 15.60 -41.02
CA ASP A 765 -6.29 14.49 -41.97
C ASP A 765 -7.71 14.27 -42.53
N LEU A 766 -8.72 14.21 -41.65
CA LEU A 766 -10.13 14.06 -42.02
C LEU A 766 -10.65 15.24 -42.85
N LYS A 767 -10.33 16.47 -42.46
CA LYS A 767 -10.73 17.68 -43.20
C LYS A 767 -10.18 17.69 -44.63
N HIS A 768 -8.99 17.14 -44.84
CA HIS A 768 -8.38 17.01 -46.17
C HIS A 768 -8.75 15.71 -46.89
N GLY A 769 -9.67 14.91 -46.34
CA GLY A 769 -10.10 13.62 -46.91
C GLY A 769 -8.99 12.56 -46.93
N ARG A 770 -7.94 12.72 -46.12
CA ARG A 770 -6.81 11.80 -45.99
C ARG A 770 -7.09 10.83 -44.86
N VAL A 771 -7.55 9.62 -45.19
CA VAL A 771 -7.68 8.52 -44.21
C VAL A 771 -6.77 7.40 -44.66
N ASP A 772 -5.51 7.51 -44.28
CA ASP A 772 -4.50 6.49 -44.52
C ASP A 772 -4.30 5.60 -43.28
N GLN A 773 -3.45 4.59 -43.42
CA GLN A 773 -3.15 3.68 -42.31
C GLN A 773 -2.54 4.41 -41.10
N LYS A 774 -1.87 5.56 -41.30
CA LYS A 774 -1.30 6.36 -40.20
C LYS A 774 -2.38 7.11 -39.43
N THR A 775 -3.38 7.65 -40.11
CA THR A 775 -4.54 8.31 -39.47
C THR A 775 -5.34 7.31 -38.62
N ILE A 776 -5.60 6.10 -39.15
CA ILE A 776 -6.27 5.02 -38.40
C ILE A 776 -5.44 4.57 -37.18
N GLN A 777 -4.11 4.45 -37.33
CA GLN A 777 -3.24 4.12 -36.20
C GLN A 777 -3.20 5.22 -35.13
N ARG A 778 -3.20 6.51 -35.51
CA ARG A 778 -3.32 7.63 -34.56
C ARG A 778 -4.64 7.54 -33.79
N GLN A 779 -5.74 7.32 -34.49
CA GLN A 779 -7.07 7.12 -33.90
C GLN A 779 -7.13 5.97 -32.89
N GLN A 780 -6.48 4.83 -33.19
CA GLN A 780 -6.37 3.70 -32.26
C GLN A 780 -5.49 4.03 -31.04
N ARG A 781 -4.37 4.75 -31.23
CA ARG A 781 -3.52 5.21 -30.12
C ARG A 781 -4.22 6.20 -29.21
N ILE A 782 -4.97 7.15 -29.78
CA ILE A 782 -5.78 8.11 -29.01
C ILE A 782 -6.78 7.35 -28.14
N LEU A 783 -7.52 6.39 -28.72
CA LEU A 783 -8.47 5.58 -27.97
C LEU A 783 -7.79 4.74 -26.87
N SER A 784 -6.65 4.09 -27.18
CA SER A 784 -5.88 3.34 -26.19
C SER A 784 -5.47 4.24 -25.03
N ARG A 785 -4.90 5.42 -25.28
CA ARG A 785 -4.46 6.34 -24.23
C ARG A 785 -5.62 6.87 -23.39
N LEU A 786 -6.79 7.10 -23.97
CA LEU A 786 -7.99 7.50 -23.22
C LEU A 786 -8.48 6.37 -22.30
N LEU A 787 -8.52 5.13 -22.81
CA LEU A 787 -8.87 3.95 -22.02
C LEU A 787 -7.80 3.62 -20.96
N ASP A 788 -6.53 3.83 -21.28
CA ASP A 788 -5.41 3.65 -20.36
C ASP A 788 -5.40 4.75 -19.30
N ALA A 789 -5.82 5.99 -19.61
CA ALA A 789 -6.01 7.03 -18.61
C ALA A 789 -7.19 6.71 -17.69
N GLN A 790 -8.33 6.25 -18.23
CA GLN A 790 -9.47 5.77 -17.44
C GLN A 790 -9.06 4.59 -16.55
N ARG A 791 -8.28 3.64 -17.08
CA ARG A 791 -7.73 2.52 -16.32
C ARG A 791 -6.66 2.96 -15.34
N SER A 792 -5.83 3.96 -15.62
CA SER A 792 -4.79 4.45 -14.71
C SER A 792 -5.38 5.27 -13.56
N LEU A 793 -6.51 5.93 -13.79
CA LEU A 793 -7.30 6.54 -12.72
C LEU A 793 -7.97 5.47 -11.85
N LYS A 794 -8.48 4.39 -12.45
CA LYS A 794 -9.04 3.22 -11.74
C LYS A 794 -7.98 2.24 -11.17
N LYS A 795 -6.76 2.25 -11.70
CA LYS A 795 -5.61 1.36 -11.38
C LYS A 795 -4.36 2.17 -11.05
N ARG A 796 -4.49 3.31 -10.36
CA ARG A 796 -3.36 3.79 -9.55
C ARG A 796 -3.17 2.94 -8.29
N GLU A 797 -3.94 1.87 -8.15
CA GLU A 797 -3.43 0.63 -7.58
C GLU A 797 -2.39 -0.01 -8.53
N TYR A 798 -1.17 -0.28 -8.04
CA TYR A 798 -0.13 -1.10 -8.68
C TYR A 798 0.76 -0.45 -9.76
N SER A 799 1.56 0.58 -9.42
CA SER A 799 2.93 0.63 -9.95
C SER A 799 3.86 1.44 -9.02
N ARG A 800 4.91 0.80 -8.51
CA ARG A 800 6.06 1.49 -7.90
C ARG A 800 6.70 2.36 -8.99
N ARG A 801 6.46 3.67 -8.98
CA ARG A 801 7.27 4.61 -9.77
C ARG A 801 8.68 4.55 -9.19
N ARG A 802 9.64 4.08 -9.98
CA ARG A 802 11.05 4.10 -9.59
C ARG A 802 11.53 5.55 -9.67
N GLU A 803 11.50 6.24 -8.54
CA GLU A 803 12.25 7.48 -8.35
C GLU A 803 13.70 7.13 -8.05
N ALA A 804 14.61 7.74 -8.80
CA ALA A 804 16.03 7.62 -8.57
C ALA A 804 16.47 8.79 -7.71
N GLU A 805 16.13 8.75 -6.42
CA GLU A 805 16.75 9.60 -5.41
C GLU A 805 18.00 8.92 -4.86
N ARG A 806 19.05 9.71 -4.62
CA ARG A 806 20.22 9.22 -3.87
C ARG A 806 19.78 9.07 -2.41
N ALA A 807 19.84 7.84 -1.90
CA ALA A 807 19.41 7.47 -0.56
C ALA A 807 19.88 8.46 0.52
N GLN A 808 18.94 9.16 1.15
CA GLN A 808 19.11 9.66 2.51
C GLN A 808 18.95 8.48 3.48
N ALA A 809 19.82 8.41 4.48
CA ALA A 809 20.04 7.23 5.29
C ALA A 809 18.90 7.00 6.30
N PHE A 810 17.84 6.32 5.86
CA PHE A 810 16.98 5.58 6.78
C PHE A 810 17.80 4.46 7.42
N GLY A 811 17.63 4.28 8.73
CA GLY A 811 18.29 3.27 9.54
C GLY A 811 17.84 1.85 9.19
N VAL A 812 18.14 1.39 7.98
CA VAL A 812 18.15 -0.03 7.63
C VAL A 812 19.25 -0.67 8.46
N ARG A 813 18.93 -1.68 9.27
CA ARG A 813 19.95 -2.65 9.72
C ARG A 813 20.52 -3.31 8.47
N ARG A 814 21.61 -2.74 7.97
CA ARG A 814 22.33 -3.26 6.81
C ARG A 814 22.77 -4.69 7.13
N PRO A 815 22.56 -5.67 6.24
CA PRO A 815 23.42 -6.85 6.21
C PRO A 815 24.87 -6.34 6.19
N GLY A 816 25.76 -6.96 6.97
CA GLY A 816 27.17 -6.58 7.03
C GLY A 816 27.78 -6.44 5.63
N ALA A 817 28.81 -5.59 5.50
CA ALA A 817 29.49 -5.40 4.22
C ALA A 817 29.93 -6.76 3.64
N LEU A 818 29.66 -6.99 2.35
CA LEU A 818 30.16 -8.16 1.64
C LEU A 818 31.67 -8.27 1.86
N PRO A 819 32.20 -9.43 2.29
CA PRO A 819 33.63 -9.63 2.49
C PRO A 819 34.42 -9.22 1.24
N GLY A 820 35.57 -8.55 1.43
CA GLY A 820 36.38 -8.00 0.33
C GLY A 820 36.93 -9.01 -0.66
N ASP A 821 36.78 -10.31 -0.40
CA ASP A 821 37.14 -11.43 -1.26
C ASP A 821 35.91 -12.09 -1.95
N LEU A 822 34.73 -11.48 -1.85
CA LEU A 822 33.46 -11.99 -2.39
C LEU A 822 33.12 -13.42 -1.94
N GLY A 823 33.65 -13.86 -0.79
CA GLY A 823 33.44 -15.21 -0.26
C GLY A 823 34.27 -16.30 -0.95
N GLU A 824 35.21 -15.97 -1.85
CA GLU A 824 36.09 -16.97 -2.48
C GLU A 824 36.95 -17.71 -1.47
N ARG A 825 37.41 -17.00 -0.43
CA ARG A 825 38.28 -17.56 0.61
C ARG A 825 37.49 -18.31 1.67
N GLU A 826 36.27 -17.87 1.96
CA GLU A 826 35.31 -18.63 2.77
C GLU A 826 34.90 -19.93 2.04
N ARG A 827 34.80 -19.89 0.70
CA ARG A 827 34.66 -21.08 -0.14
C ARG A 827 35.86 -22.00 -0.04
N ALA A 828 37.08 -21.48 -0.14
CA ALA A 828 38.30 -22.28 -0.03
C ALA A 828 38.43 -22.92 1.37
N LEU A 829 38.13 -22.18 2.44
CA LEU A 829 38.11 -22.71 3.81
C LEU A 829 36.98 -23.75 4.01
N ARG A 830 35.82 -23.58 3.38
CA ARG A 830 34.74 -24.57 3.36
C ARG A 830 35.12 -25.82 2.56
N GLU A 831 35.81 -25.66 1.43
CA GLU A 831 36.32 -26.76 0.64
C GLU A 831 37.39 -27.54 1.42
N ASP A 832 38.35 -26.85 2.03
CA ASP A 832 39.40 -27.45 2.86
C ASP A 832 38.83 -28.11 4.13
N LEU A 833 37.84 -27.49 4.79
CA LEU A 833 37.10 -28.10 5.89
C LEU A 833 36.34 -29.35 5.43
N SER A 834 35.67 -29.28 4.27
CA SER A 834 34.96 -30.43 3.71
C SER A 834 35.92 -31.58 3.36
N LYS A 835 37.14 -31.25 2.91
CA LYS A 835 38.19 -32.19 2.58
C LYS A 835 38.79 -32.82 3.83
N ALA A 836 39.06 -32.01 4.86
CA ALA A 836 39.51 -32.46 6.16
C ALA A 836 38.45 -33.33 6.88
N LEU A 837 37.16 -33.01 6.77
CA LEU A 837 36.09 -33.82 7.37
C LEU A 837 35.88 -35.16 6.63
N LYS A 838 36.25 -35.24 5.35
CA LYS A 838 36.23 -36.47 4.56
C LYS A 838 37.44 -37.39 4.82
N GLU A 839 38.48 -36.91 5.50
CA GLU A 839 39.76 -37.61 5.68
C GLU A 839 39.81 -38.66 6.81
N GLY A 840 38.70 -38.98 7.48
CA GLY A 840 38.73 -40.11 8.41
C GLY A 840 38.89 -39.79 9.91
N TYR A 841 38.77 -38.53 10.36
CA TYR A 841 38.98 -38.20 11.79
C TYR A 841 37.82 -38.58 12.74
N SER A 842 38.10 -38.85 14.02
CA SER A 842 37.09 -39.17 15.06
C SER A 842 36.23 -37.95 15.45
N GLU A 843 35.05 -38.15 16.06
CA GLU A 843 34.11 -37.05 16.36
C GLU A 843 34.74 -35.91 17.21
N GLU A 844 35.53 -36.25 18.23
CA GLU A 844 36.21 -35.25 19.06
C GLU A 844 37.21 -34.42 18.23
N TYR A 845 37.92 -35.06 17.30
CA TYR A 845 38.82 -34.38 16.37
C TYR A 845 38.07 -33.60 15.30
N GLN A 846 36.94 -34.09 14.79
CA GLN A 846 36.11 -33.35 13.84
C GLN A 846 35.53 -32.08 14.48
N GLN A 847 35.13 -32.14 15.76
CA GLN A 847 34.72 -30.96 16.51
C GLN A 847 35.88 -29.99 16.72
N LEU A 848 37.09 -30.49 16.99
CA LEU A 848 38.32 -29.68 17.07
C LEU A 848 38.70 -29.06 15.73
N ILE A 849 38.57 -29.78 14.62
CA ILE A 849 38.82 -29.32 13.25
C ILE A 849 37.79 -28.26 12.87
N ARG A 850 36.50 -28.49 13.13
CA ARG A 850 35.44 -27.48 12.93
C ARG A 850 35.74 -26.23 13.75
N ARG A 851 36.06 -26.37 15.04
CA ARG A 851 36.46 -25.24 15.90
C ARG A 851 37.73 -24.54 15.42
N TYR A 852 38.69 -25.26 14.85
CA TYR A 852 39.93 -24.71 14.31
C TYR A 852 39.67 -23.87 13.05
N PHE A 853 38.90 -24.39 12.09
CA PHE A 853 38.52 -23.66 10.89
C PHE A 853 37.55 -22.50 11.19
N GLU A 854 36.63 -22.67 12.14
CA GLU A 854 35.79 -21.57 12.67
C GLU A 854 36.63 -20.50 13.38
N ALA A 855 37.66 -20.89 14.13
CA ALA A 855 38.58 -19.94 14.77
C ALA A 855 39.44 -19.18 13.76
N ILE A 856 39.87 -19.84 12.66
CA ILE A 856 40.57 -19.19 11.54
C ILE A 856 39.64 -18.22 10.80
N GLY A 857 38.36 -18.58 10.61
CA GLY A 857 37.34 -17.68 10.08
C GLY A 857 37.14 -16.45 10.98
N ARG A 858 36.93 -16.66 12.28
CA ARG A 858 36.66 -15.60 13.26
C ARG A 858 37.86 -14.70 13.58
N LYS A 859 39.11 -15.18 13.49
CA LYS A 859 40.30 -14.34 13.75
C LYS A 859 40.54 -13.29 12.67
N ASN A 860 39.90 -13.42 11.51
CA ASN A 860 40.09 -12.56 10.34
C ASN A 860 38.87 -11.67 10.03
N GLU A 861 37.81 -11.74 10.85
CA GLU A 861 36.65 -10.82 10.84
C GLU A 861 36.81 -9.61 11.80
N LYS A 862 37.94 -9.54 12.52
CA LYS A 862 38.43 -8.33 13.20
C LYS A 862 39.53 -7.69 12.38
#